data_AF-A0A2K8SE14-F1
#
_entry.id   AF-A0A2K8SE14-F1
#
_cell.length_a   1.000
_cell.length_b   1.000
_cell.length_c   1.000
_cell.angle_alpha   90.00
_cell.angle_beta   90.00
_cell.angle_gamma   90.00
#
_symmetry.space_group_name_H-M   'P 1'
#
loop_
_entity.id
_entity.type
_entity.pdbx_description
1 polymer ?
#
loop_
_entity_poly.entity_id
_entity_poly.type
_entity_poly.pdbx_seq_one_letter_code
_entity_poly.pdbx_strand_id
1 'polypeptide(L)'
;MEIKIFSPMDGEIKKIEECSDSMFAQKMMGDGFLIVPTSNELYSPFYKGNVAMIFDTKHAVFLESDNLKMLIHVGIDTVSLNGKPFKLNVEQNNKVDLNTKIMTIDFNQIAQKNLVTETPIVFEESNLSTFKIKKLNTGKVKKGDLVALIEYEIKKESQVKKEKIELIGFESKYLTSAKQFIKNVGGFSNFEEVYNCMTRLRFKIIDKEKVDVQKISNNELVKGTVWNGNELQVIIGGECYKVKDEISNIQAGVYDQETQETKIFIKPKFSKRFLAAITGIMTPQIPTLMAVALLAALQALLVSTNAIVDASQFENVADAGLFAATMYILSKIGFSLMGVLFCISTAKYFKGNIMMAALIGLTITSRMLFSGNIIPIEEAKFGNWTSSDLAGPGWLLFKIGSFPILVKGYEGSVLPFIAAAILMVYLDKWIKSWINPTVDIVFRPFMVYTIICVVTLFVFGPALGMVEFGLSQICILFEKIPLGLGVALFAMLWQIMVLTGVHVAVIMSIMIGTLFQNPVIPTSLDIATAIGSFGQVGAAIGLIVVTRNSQLKNYTIGCLTAGMLGISEPIIYGATLPKVRPFIGGCIGAGLGGLMLGLLNIKASIVSGLGVFSITAVTGFVNQLLFILCWLVAIGGGALFTILLYSEKWDEIKFSKKQFGKINSIISKILIANGLEQKEAKEKINLIEKQYIDELENSKLIFKNYYKYFILKTKYEAKLNLILAKEEKNKRILFAKAKKLLDNEKADQEKVNEAIIKSNDYNLSSQKAELNNKINEWNIENEKVIKEYDLTIAKLTQMYNDTLKELAKISNFENIMKFENNLYNGINSVKINFGVLDEKDFTFSKEDKKIVKELLTISN
;
A
#
# COMPACT_ATOMS: atom_id res chain seq x y z
N MET A 1 45.19 -29.24 26.58
CA MET A 1 44.52 -30.55 26.47
C MET A 1 45.29 -31.41 25.48
N GLU A 2 45.28 -32.72 25.65
CA GLU A 2 45.90 -33.65 24.71
C GLU A 2 44.87 -34.69 24.24
N ILE A 3 44.84 -34.97 22.94
CA ILE A 3 43.97 -36.00 22.36
C ILE A 3 44.77 -36.90 21.42
N LYS A 4 44.44 -38.19 21.46
CA LYS A 4 45.01 -39.23 20.59
C LYS A 4 44.10 -39.45 19.39
N ILE A 5 44.67 -39.41 18.20
CA ILE A 5 43.98 -39.67 16.93
C ILE A 5 44.47 -41.00 16.37
N PHE A 6 43.53 -41.89 16.08
CA PHE A 6 43.80 -43.21 15.53
C PHE A 6 43.51 -43.24 14.02
N SER A 7 44.10 -44.17 13.28
CA SER A 7 43.84 -44.28 11.84
C SER A 7 42.39 -44.69 11.60
N PRO A 8 41.60 -43.91 10.83
CA PRO A 8 40.21 -44.26 10.52
C PRO A 8 40.09 -45.38 9.47
N MET A 9 41.18 -45.74 8.79
CA MET A 9 41.21 -46.76 7.72
C MET A 9 42.61 -47.37 7.56
N ASP A 10 42.73 -48.45 6.79
CA ASP A 10 44.04 -49.00 6.42
C ASP A 10 44.62 -48.14 5.30
N GLY A 11 45.90 -47.80 5.37
CA GLY A 11 46.53 -46.96 4.35
C GLY A 11 47.95 -46.54 4.70
N GLU A 12 48.44 -45.53 4.00
CA GLU A 12 49.71 -44.87 4.26
C GLU A 12 49.48 -43.44 4.75
N ILE A 13 50.00 -43.11 5.93
CA ILE A 13 49.98 -41.74 6.47
C ILE A 13 51.16 -40.96 5.91
N LYS A 14 50.85 -39.80 5.32
CA LYS A 14 51.83 -38.81 4.85
C LYS A 14 51.60 -37.48 5.53
N LYS A 15 52.56 -36.57 5.41
CA LYS A 15 52.39 -35.19 5.87
C LYS A 15 51.33 -34.48 5.03
N ILE A 16 50.60 -33.53 5.61
CA ILE A 16 49.54 -32.83 4.89
C ILE A 16 50.09 -32.01 3.71
N GLU A 17 51.34 -31.54 3.82
CA GLU A 17 52.07 -30.82 2.77
C GLU A 17 52.36 -31.68 1.52
N GLU A 18 52.22 -33.01 1.62
CA GLU A 18 52.38 -33.96 0.50
C GLU A 18 51.05 -34.21 -0.24
N CYS A 19 49.96 -33.54 0.14
CA CYS A 19 48.68 -33.66 -0.55
C CYS A 19 48.74 -33.05 -1.95
N SER A 20 48.13 -33.75 -2.91
CA SER A 20 48.03 -33.28 -4.30
C SER A 20 47.18 -32.01 -4.46
N ASP A 21 46.27 -31.74 -3.52
CA ASP A 21 45.44 -30.54 -3.52
C ASP A 21 46.11 -29.38 -2.75
N SER A 22 46.25 -28.24 -3.43
CA SER A 22 46.95 -27.07 -2.89
C SER A 22 46.28 -26.43 -1.66
N MET A 23 44.95 -26.53 -1.50
CA MET A 23 44.24 -25.95 -0.36
C MET A 23 44.57 -26.70 0.93
N PHE A 24 44.73 -28.02 0.84
CA PHE A 24 45.16 -28.86 1.96
C PHE A 24 46.68 -28.80 2.17
N ALA A 25 47.48 -28.87 1.11
CA ALA A 25 48.94 -28.83 1.21
C ALA A 25 49.48 -27.52 1.82
N GLN A 26 48.78 -26.41 1.57
CA GLN A 26 49.11 -25.10 2.15
C GLN A 26 48.42 -24.83 3.50
N LYS A 27 47.73 -25.83 4.07
CA LYS A 27 47.00 -25.76 5.35
C LYS A 27 45.91 -24.69 5.41
N MET A 28 45.36 -24.27 4.26
CA MET A 28 44.28 -23.28 4.24
C MET A 28 43.00 -23.80 4.93
N MET A 29 42.80 -25.11 4.92
CA MET A 29 41.66 -25.80 5.55
C MET A 29 41.94 -26.28 6.99
N GLY A 30 43.10 -25.91 7.56
CA GLY A 30 43.60 -26.36 8.87
C GLY A 30 44.82 -27.28 8.77
N ASP A 31 45.59 -27.38 9.87
CA ASP A 31 46.70 -28.34 9.95
C ASP A 31 46.19 -29.76 10.20
N GLY A 32 46.97 -30.77 9.84
CA GLY A 32 46.51 -32.16 9.81
C GLY A 32 47.49 -33.15 9.21
N PHE A 33 46.95 -34.20 8.60
CA PHE A 33 47.73 -35.24 7.91
C PHE A 33 46.94 -35.85 6.76
N LEU A 34 47.66 -36.50 5.86
CA LEU A 34 47.10 -37.14 4.68
C LEU A 34 47.06 -38.65 4.84
N ILE A 35 45.96 -39.28 4.44
CA ILE A 35 45.89 -40.73 4.30
C ILE A 35 45.76 -41.11 2.82
N VAL A 36 46.63 -42.00 2.34
CA VAL A 36 46.45 -42.71 1.07
C VAL A 36 45.79 -44.07 1.39
N PRO A 37 44.48 -44.22 1.14
CA PRO A 37 43.72 -45.37 1.60
C PRO A 37 44.05 -46.66 0.84
N THR A 38 44.04 -47.78 1.56
CA THR A 38 44.10 -49.16 1.01
C THR A 38 42.88 -50.00 1.37
N SER A 39 41.99 -49.52 2.23
CA SER A 39 40.70 -50.15 2.53
C SER A 39 39.52 -49.26 2.14
N ASN A 40 38.37 -49.87 1.87
CA ASN A 40 37.13 -49.20 1.47
C ASN A 40 36.25 -48.77 2.66
N GLU A 41 36.75 -48.87 3.89
CA GLU A 41 35.95 -48.64 5.10
C GLU A 41 36.56 -47.54 5.96
N LEU A 42 35.77 -46.49 6.23
CA LEU A 42 36.13 -45.38 7.10
C LEU A 42 35.44 -45.54 8.45
N TYR A 43 36.22 -45.56 9.52
CA TYR A 43 35.80 -45.61 10.92
C TYR A 43 36.09 -44.30 11.64
N SER A 44 35.51 -44.10 12.82
CA SER A 44 35.87 -42.97 13.67
C SER A 44 37.32 -43.10 14.17
N PRO A 45 38.11 -42.00 14.13
CA PRO A 45 39.46 -41.99 14.69
C PRO A 45 39.50 -41.59 16.19
N PHE A 46 38.34 -41.34 16.80
CA PHE A 46 38.21 -40.96 18.21
C PHE A 46 37.79 -42.12 19.10
N TYR A 47 38.32 -42.17 20.32
CA TYR A 47 37.87 -43.10 21.36
C TYR A 47 36.42 -42.82 21.79
N LYS A 48 36.05 -41.54 21.85
CA LYS A 48 34.69 -41.07 22.12
C LYS A 48 34.49 -39.74 21.41
N GLY A 49 33.49 -39.65 20.53
CA GLY A 49 33.14 -38.41 19.84
C GLY A 49 31.71 -38.43 19.33
N ASN A 50 31.38 -37.46 18.49
CA ASN A 50 30.10 -37.39 17.78
C ASN A 50 30.28 -36.88 16.35
N VAL A 51 29.31 -37.20 15.49
CA VAL A 51 29.22 -36.65 14.13
C VAL A 51 28.67 -35.22 14.23
N ALA A 52 29.49 -34.22 13.93
CA ALA A 52 29.10 -32.81 14.01
C ALA A 52 28.33 -32.36 12.76
N MET A 53 28.77 -32.77 11.59
CA MET A 53 28.16 -32.41 10.30
C MET A 53 28.50 -33.43 9.21
N ILE A 54 27.58 -33.65 8.29
CA ILE A 54 27.76 -34.46 7.07
C ILE A 54 27.44 -33.55 5.88
N PHE A 55 28.30 -33.54 4.86
CA PHE A 55 28.07 -32.75 3.65
C PHE A 55 27.04 -33.43 2.71
N ASP A 56 26.26 -32.65 1.96
CA ASP A 56 25.16 -33.14 1.10
C ASP A 56 25.60 -34.23 0.10
N THR A 57 26.79 -34.06 -0.50
CA THR A 57 27.37 -35.02 -1.45
C THR A 57 28.15 -36.15 -0.76
N LYS A 58 28.14 -36.21 0.58
CA LYS A 58 28.69 -37.29 1.43
C LYS A 58 30.21 -37.53 1.30
N HIS A 59 30.92 -36.68 0.57
CA HIS A 59 32.36 -36.78 0.34
C HIS A 59 33.21 -36.41 1.56
N ALA A 60 32.64 -35.71 2.53
CA ALA A 60 33.34 -35.27 3.73
C ALA A 60 32.43 -35.32 4.97
N VAL A 61 33.05 -35.49 6.14
CA VAL A 61 32.37 -35.56 7.44
C VAL A 61 33.18 -34.80 8.48
N PHE A 62 32.49 -34.00 9.31
CA PHE A 62 33.07 -33.43 10.52
C PHE A 62 32.76 -34.32 11.73
N LEU A 63 33.81 -34.70 12.45
CA LEU A 63 33.74 -35.38 13.73
C LEU A 63 34.24 -34.46 14.84
N GLU A 64 33.63 -34.55 16.02
CA GLU A 64 33.99 -33.73 17.18
C GLU A 64 34.27 -34.61 18.40
N SER A 65 35.33 -34.28 19.13
CA SER A 65 35.70 -34.92 20.39
C SER A 65 36.41 -33.91 21.29
N ASP A 66 35.98 -33.80 22.54
CA ASP A 66 36.55 -32.86 23.53
C ASP A 66 36.68 -31.40 23.03
N ASN A 67 35.69 -30.92 22.27
CA ASN A 67 35.65 -29.60 21.61
C ASN A 67 36.70 -29.38 20.51
N LEU A 68 37.36 -30.45 20.04
CA LEU A 68 38.18 -30.45 18.83
C LEU A 68 37.37 -30.99 17.65
N LYS A 69 37.17 -30.16 16.63
CA LYS A 69 36.51 -30.56 15.38
C LYS A 69 37.54 -30.97 14.34
N MET A 70 37.25 -32.05 13.64
CA MET A 70 38.13 -32.66 12.64
C MET A 70 37.32 -32.98 11.38
N LEU A 71 37.79 -32.49 10.25
CA LEU A 71 37.26 -32.77 8.93
C LEU A 71 38.00 -33.97 8.35
N ILE A 72 37.25 -34.97 7.87
CA ILE A 72 37.78 -36.01 6.99
C ILE A 72 37.17 -35.80 5.61
N HIS A 73 38.01 -35.51 4.61
CA HIS A 73 37.59 -35.31 3.23
C HIS A 73 38.06 -36.48 2.37
N VAL A 74 37.15 -37.24 1.76
CA VAL A 74 37.46 -38.51 1.08
C VAL A 74 37.62 -38.31 -0.43
N GLY A 75 38.86 -38.43 -0.90
CA GLY A 75 39.25 -38.18 -2.29
C GLY A 75 39.24 -36.69 -2.65
N ILE A 76 40.01 -36.29 -3.66
CA ILE A 76 40.06 -34.91 -4.17
C ILE A 76 39.05 -34.76 -5.32
N ASP A 77 38.34 -33.63 -5.36
CA ASP A 77 37.29 -33.31 -6.36
C ASP A 77 36.09 -34.29 -6.44
N THR A 78 35.88 -35.11 -5.40
CA THR A 78 34.82 -36.13 -5.35
C THR A 78 33.41 -35.56 -5.14
N VAL A 79 33.28 -34.25 -4.89
CA VAL A 79 31.98 -33.53 -4.88
C VAL A 79 31.25 -33.74 -6.22
N SER A 80 31.98 -33.78 -7.33
CA SER A 80 31.47 -33.97 -8.69
C SER A 80 30.75 -35.33 -8.89
N LEU A 81 30.95 -36.29 -7.99
CA LEU A 81 30.34 -37.62 -8.03
C LEU A 81 28.95 -37.69 -7.40
N ASN A 82 28.44 -36.59 -6.82
CA ASN A 82 27.08 -36.47 -6.26
C ASN A 82 26.70 -37.61 -5.28
N GLY A 83 27.64 -38.02 -4.42
CA GLY A 83 27.38 -39.00 -3.37
C GLY A 83 27.30 -40.47 -3.79
N LYS A 84 27.50 -40.79 -5.07
CA LYS A 84 27.41 -42.17 -5.60
C LYS A 84 28.41 -43.18 -5.00
N PRO A 85 29.71 -42.87 -4.81
CA PRO A 85 30.67 -43.84 -4.27
C PRO A 85 30.60 -43.98 -2.75
N PHE A 86 29.71 -43.24 -2.08
CA PHE A 86 29.71 -43.06 -0.63
C PHE A 86 28.43 -43.61 -0.01
N LYS A 87 28.57 -44.67 0.79
CA LYS A 87 27.47 -45.23 1.60
C LYS A 87 27.70 -44.90 3.07
N LEU A 88 26.94 -43.96 3.60
CA LEU A 88 26.98 -43.57 5.02
C LEU A 88 26.30 -44.60 5.93
N ASN A 89 26.85 -44.74 7.13
CA ASN A 89 26.36 -45.62 8.18
C ASN A 89 25.96 -44.86 9.47
N VAL A 90 26.08 -43.53 9.47
CA VAL A 90 25.81 -42.66 10.62
C VAL A 90 25.00 -41.42 10.21
N GLU A 91 24.30 -40.82 11.17
CA GLU A 91 23.57 -39.56 11.04
C GLU A 91 24.20 -38.45 11.89
N GLN A 92 23.86 -37.18 11.62
CA GLN A 92 24.33 -36.04 12.42
C GLN A 92 23.93 -36.21 13.90
N ASN A 93 24.81 -35.81 14.81
CA ASN A 93 24.71 -35.98 16.27
C ASN A 93 24.81 -37.44 16.78
N ASN A 94 25.05 -38.44 15.94
CA ASN A 94 25.36 -39.80 16.40
C ASN A 94 26.65 -39.81 17.24
N LYS A 95 26.65 -40.54 18.36
CA LYS A 95 27.87 -40.82 19.14
C LYS A 95 28.71 -41.87 18.44
N VAL A 96 30.02 -41.67 18.40
CA VAL A 96 30.97 -42.55 17.68
C VAL A 96 32.15 -42.94 18.58
N ASP A 97 32.66 -44.13 18.35
CA ASP A 97 33.89 -44.70 18.95
C ASP A 97 34.75 -45.38 17.88
N LEU A 98 35.91 -45.92 18.23
CA LEU A 98 36.85 -46.56 17.29
C LEU A 98 36.26 -47.76 16.51
N ASN A 99 35.13 -48.32 16.94
CA ASN A 99 34.46 -49.44 16.27
C ASN A 99 33.29 -48.98 15.38
N THR A 100 32.94 -47.70 15.44
CA THR A 100 31.85 -47.13 14.66
C THR A 100 32.30 -46.90 13.22
N LYS A 101 31.68 -47.62 12.28
CA LYS A 101 31.85 -47.41 10.84
C LYS A 101 31.08 -46.16 10.43
N ILE A 102 31.77 -45.19 9.87
CA ILE A 102 31.18 -43.92 9.41
C ILE A 102 30.62 -44.09 8.00
N MET A 103 31.40 -44.66 7.09
CA MET A 103 30.97 -44.92 5.72
C MET A 103 31.78 -46.01 5.02
N THR A 104 31.19 -46.59 3.98
CA THR A 104 31.85 -47.44 2.99
C THR A 104 32.08 -46.64 1.71
N ILE A 105 33.28 -46.73 1.15
CA ILE A 105 33.76 -45.94 0.01
C ILE A 105 34.14 -46.88 -1.14
N ASP A 106 33.64 -46.61 -2.34
CA ASP A 106 34.07 -47.32 -3.55
C ASP A 106 35.22 -46.56 -4.25
N PHE A 107 36.46 -46.83 -3.83
CA PHE A 107 37.64 -46.20 -4.42
C PHE A 107 37.90 -46.60 -5.89
N ASN A 108 37.37 -47.75 -6.35
CA ASN A 108 37.46 -48.12 -7.76
C ASN A 108 36.61 -47.19 -8.63
N GLN A 109 35.42 -46.82 -8.15
CA GLN A 109 34.56 -45.87 -8.85
C GLN A 109 35.17 -44.46 -8.92
N ILE A 110 35.91 -44.06 -7.89
CA ILE A 110 36.67 -42.79 -7.87
C ILE A 110 37.83 -42.87 -8.89
N ALA A 111 38.60 -43.96 -8.88
CA ALA A 111 39.72 -44.17 -9.80
C ALA A 111 39.27 -44.25 -11.28
N GLN A 112 38.11 -44.86 -11.58
CA GLN A 112 37.53 -44.91 -12.94
C GLN A 112 37.21 -43.51 -13.52
N LYS A 113 37.12 -42.49 -12.67
CA LYS A 113 36.92 -41.09 -13.08
C LYS A 113 38.22 -40.28 -13.12
N ASN A 114 39.38 -40.95 -13.01
CA ASN A 114 40.71 -40.33 -12.93
C ASN A 114 40.83 -39.32 -11.78
N LEU A 115 40.08 -39.52 -10.69
CA LEU A 115 40.15 -38.68 -9.50
C LEU A 115 41.11 -39.28 -8.46
N VAL A 116 41.71 -38.42 -7.65
CA VAL A 116 42.70 -38.81 -6.65
C VAL A 116 42.00 -39.33 -5.39
N THR A 117 42.45 -40.46 -4.86
CA THR A 117 41.84 -41.13 -3.69
C THR A 117 42.39 -40.66 -2.35
N GLU A 118 43.33 -39.72 -2.37
CA GLU A 118 43.91 -39.08 -1.19
C GLU A 118 42.82 -38.52 -0.27
N THR A 119 42.92 -38.82 1.02
CA THR A 119 41.93 -38.45 2.03
C THR A 119 42.60 -37.56 3.08
N PRO A 120 42.60 -36.22 2.89
CA PRO A 120 43.14 -35.31 3.89
C PRO A 120 42.25 -35.26 5.14
N ILE A 121 42.91 -35.25 6.30
CA ILE A 121 42.30 -35.11 7.62
C ILE A 121 42.87 -33.87 8.27
N VAL A 122 42.03 -32.87 8.53
CA VAL A 122 42.43 -31.57 9.05
C VAL A 122 41.60 -31.16 10.26
N PHE A 123 42.17 -30.31 11.11
CA PHE A 123 41.54 -29.86 12.35
C PHE A 123 41.07 -28.41 12.24
N GLU A 124 39.90 -28.12 12.80
CA GLU A 124 39.36 -26.76 12.81
C GLU A 124 39.97 -25.96 13.98
N GLU A 125 40.82 -24.99 13.66
CA GLU A 125 41.60 -24.23 14.65
C GLU A 125 40.90 -22.94 15.13
N SER A 126 39.75 -22.58 14.55
CA SER A 126 39.02 -21.32 14.77
C SER A 126 38.74 -21.02 16.27
N ASN A 127 38.43 -22.06 17.05
CA ASN A 127 38.07 -21.98 18.46
C ASN A 127 39.25 -22.28 19.43
N LEU A 128 40.46 -22.46 18.91
CA LEU A 128 41.64 -22.84 19.67
C LEU A 128 42.59 -21.64 19.82
N SER A 129 43.19 -21.50 20.99
CA SER A 129 44.21 -20.47 21.29
C SER A 129 45.62 -20.94 20.92
N THR A 130 45.88 -22.24 21.07
CA THR A 130 47.08 -22.91 20.57
C THR A 130 46.68 -24.27 19.99
N PHE A 131 47.27 -24.66 18.86
CA PHE A 131 47.13 -25.98 18.26
C PHE A 131 48.50 -26.48 17.80
N LYS A 132 48.84 -27.73 18.13
CA LYS A 132 50.09 -28.36 17.71
C LYS A 132 49.96 -29.88 17.61
N ILE A 133 50.34 -30.45 16.48
CA ILE A 133 50.53 -31.90 16.33
C ILE A 133 51.88 -32.26 17.00
N LYS A 134 51.84 -32.79 18.23
CA LYS A 134 53.03 -33.18 19.00
C LYS A 134 53.82 -34.31 18.35
N LYS A 135 53.09 -35.25 17.76
CA LYS A 135 53.66 -36.45 17.14
C LYS A 135 52.77 -36.88 16.00
N LEU A 136 53.38 -37.16 14.84
CA LEU A 136 52.73 -37.75 13.68
C LEU A 136 53.54 -38.99 13.25
N ASN A 137 52.89 -40.15 13.23
CA ASN A 137 53.50 -41.39 12.74
C ASN A 137 53.18 -41.55 11.25
N THR A 138 54.15 -41.31 10.38
CA THR A 138 54.04 -41.51 8.92
C THR A 138 54.39 -42.94 8.52
N GLY A 139 53.84 -43.43 7.41
CA GLY A 139 54.05 -44.78 6.90
C GLY A 139 52.78 -45.63 6.90
N LYS A 140 52.93 -46.94 6.67
CA LYS A 140 51.80 -47.88 6.58
C LYS A 140 51.15 -48.08 7.96
N VAL A 141 49.83 -47.92 8.01
CA VAL A 141 49.00 -48.07 9.22
C VAL A 141 47.80 -48.95 8.93
N LYS A 142 47.32 -49.63 9.97
CA LYS A 142 46.01 -50.28 9.99
C LYS A 142 45.00 -49.43 10.75
N LYS A 143 43.71 -49.63 10.45
CA LYS A 143 42.59 -49.03 11.16
C LYS A 143 42.75 -49.28 12.67
N GLY A 144 42.72 -48.20 13.45
CA GLY A 144 42.91 -48.24 14.91
C GLY A 144 44.34 -48.07 15.40
N ASP A 145 45.34 -47.95 14.52
CA ASP A 145 46.72 -47.60 14.93
C ASP A 145 46.80 -46.13 15.37
N LEU A 146 47.65 -45.81 16.35
CA LEU A 146 47.84 -44.43 16.81
C LEU A 146 48.62 -43.62 15.75
N VAL A 147 47.98 -42.62 15.16
CA VAL A 147 48.54 -41.81 14.06
C VAL A 147 49.09 -40.48 14.57
N ALA A 148 48.31 -39.76 15.39
CA ALA A 148 48.73 -38.45 15.87
C ALA A 148 48.42 -38.24 17.36
N LEU A 149 49.28 -37.45 18.02
CA LEU A 149 49.01 -36.87 19.34
C LEU A 149 48.90 -35.35 19.16
N ILE A 150 47.76 -34.79 19.52
CA ILE A 150 47.46 -33.36 19.33
C ILE A 150 47.40 -32.69 20.69
N GLU A 151 48.14 -31.59 20.84
CA GLU A 151 48.04 -30.68 21.96
C GLU A 151 47.33 -29.41 21.52
N TYR A 152 46.31 -29.02 22.27
CA TYR A 152 45.55 -27.81 21.99
C TYR A 152 45.06 -27.13 23.28
N GLU A 153 44.86 -25.82 23.22
CA GLU A 153 44.28 -25.04 24.30
C GLU A 153 43.04 -24.32 23.79
N ILE A 154 41.88 -24.63 24.38
CA ILE A 154 40.62 -23.95 24.07
C ILE A 154 40.71 -22.52 24.58
N LYS A 155 40.30 -21.54 23.77
CA LYS A 155 40.23 -20.13 24.22
C LYS A 155 39.42 -20.05 25.51
N LYS A 156 40.04 -19.63 26.62
CA LYS A 156 39.32 -19.36 27.88
C LYS A 156 38.45 -18.12 27.69
N GLU A 157 37.15 -18.33 27.52
CA GLU A 157 36.19 -17.24 27.57
C GLU A 157 36.12 -16.67 28.99
N SER A 158 36.33 -15.36 29.07
CA SER A 158 35.97 -14.55 30.22
C SER A 158 34.50 -14.77 30.55
N GLN A 159 34.18 -14.90 31.84
CA GLN A 159 32.84 -14.93 32.44
C GLN A 159 31.68 -14.75 31.43
N VAL A 160 30.99 -15.86 31.18
CA VAL A 160 29.75 -15.98 30.40
C VAL A 160 28.82 -14.77 30.64
N LYS A 161 28.90 -13.78 29.76
CA LYS A 161 27.68 -13.14 29.28
C LYS A 161 27.05 -14.18 28.38
N LYS A 162 25.94 -14.79 28.82
CA LYS A 162 25.01 -15.52 27.95
C LYS A 162 24.95 -14.76 26.63
N GLU A 163 25.24 -15.41 25.51
CA GLU A 163 25.03 -14.81 24.19
C GLU A 163 23.67 -14.11 24.21
N LYS A 164 23.69 -12.78 24.07
CA LYS A 164 22.48 -12.04 23.77
C LYS A 164 22.11 -12.52 22.39
N ILE A 165 21.14 -13.44 22.30
CA ILE A 165 20.50 -13.75 21.03
C ILE A 165 19.99 -12.41 20.53
N GLU A 166 20.56 -11.91 19.44
CA GLU A 166 20.16 -10.60 18.95
C GLU A 166 18.76 -10.70 18.37
N LEU A 167 17.90 -9.78 18.80
CA LEU A 167 16.61 -9.60 18.17
C LEU A 167 16.86 -9.01 16.78
N ILE A 168 16.79 -9.85 15.75
CA ILE A 168 16.97 -9.41 14.37
C ILE A 168 15.86 -8.41 14.06
N GLY A 169 16.25 -7.23 13.55
CA GLY A 169 15.31 -6.18 13.18
C GLY A 169 14.23 -6.72 12.25
N PHE A 170 12.96 -6.45 12.58
CA PHE A 170 11.86 -6.76 11.68
C PHE A 170 11.87 -5.75 10.53
N GLU A 171 12.34 -6.17 9.35
CA GLU A 171 12.06 -5.46 8.11
C GLU A 171 10.73 -5.94 7.56
N SER A 172 9.79 -5.01 7.35
CA SER A 172 8.55 -5.35 6.66
C SER A 172 8.87 -5.77 5.23
N LYS A 173 8.06 -6.66 4.64
CA LYS A 173 8.19 -7.03 3.22
C LYS A 173 8.16 -5.80 2.29
N TYR A 174 7.49 -4.73 2.73
CA TYR A 174 7.42 -3.45 2.02
C TYR A 174 8.75 -2.69 2.10
N LEU A 175 9.41 -2.67 3.27
CA LEU A 175 10.72 -2.05 3.45
C LEU A 175 11.81 -2.79 2.66
N THR A 176 11.83 -4.12 2.72
CA THR A 176 12.76 -4.94 1.92
C THR A 176 12.56 -4.72 0.43
N SER A 177 11.30 -4.68 -0.03
CA SER A 177 10.97 -4.40 -1.43
C SER A 177 11.29 -2.97 -1.83
N ALA A 178 11.07 -1.99 -0.95
CA ALA A 178 11.45 -0.60 -1.17
C ALA A 178 12.96 -0.46 -1.41
N LYS A 179 13.79 -1.06 -0.53
CA LYS A 179 15.26 -1.10 -0.68
C LYS A 179 15.68 -1.76 -2.00
N GLN A 180 15.08 -2.90 -2.34
CA GLN A 180 15.35 -3.58 -3.60
C GLN A 180 14.95 -2.74 -4.82
N PHE A 181 13.78 -2.11 -4.80
CA PHE A 181 13.33 -1.27 -5.91
C PHE A 181 14.23 -0.06 -6.09
N ILE A 182 14.57 0.67 -5.03
CA ILE A 182 15.51 1.81 -5.10
C ILE A 182 16.84 1.36 -5.73
N LYS A 183 17.39 0.23 -5.28
CA LYS A 183 18.64 -0.31 -5.85
C LYS A 183 18.49 -0.64 -7.33
N ASN A 184 17.44 -1.36 -7.70
CA ASN A 184 17.25 -1.89 -9.04
C ASN A 184 16.77 -0.82 -10.04
N VAL A 185 16.23 0.32 -9.60
CA VAL A 185 15.98 1.47 -10.47
C VAL A 185 17.21 2.36 -10.67
N GLY A 186 18.38 1.99 -10.15
CA GLY A 186 19.62 2.76 -10.28
C GLY A 186 19.88 3.76 -9.15
N GLY A 187 19.25 3.59 -7.99
CA GLY A 187 19.41 4.43 -6.80
C GLY A 187 18.57 5.71 -6.81
N PHE A 188 18.62 6.47 -5.71
CA PHE A 188 17.90 7.76 -5.57
C PHE A 188 18.31 8.80 -6.62
N SER A 189 19.50 8.68 -7.20
CA SER A 189 19.98 9.56 -8.26
C SER A 189 19.27 9.36 -9.60
N ASN A 190 18.65 8.20 -9.83
CA ASN A 190 18.17 7.78 -11.15
C ASN A 190 16.64 7.88 -11.36
N PHE A 191 15.90 8.40 -10.39
CA PHE A 191 14.49 8.73 -10.55
C PHE A 191 14.17 10.11 -9.99
N GLU A 192 13.29 10.86 -10.65
CA GLU A 192 12.88 12.22 -10.26
C GLU A 192 11.83 12.20 -9.16
N GLU A 193 10.90 11.26 -9.26
CA GLU A 193 9.72 11.18 -8.41
C GLU A 193 9.33 9.72 -8.24
N VAL A 194 8.90 9.39 -7.03
CA VAL A 194 8.23 8.12 -6.72
C VAL A 194 6.88 8.42 -6.11
N TYR A 195 5.83 7.92 -6.73
CA TYR A 195 4.46 8.09 -6.29
C TYR A 195 3.66 6.84 -6.59
N ASN A 196 2.44 6.75 -6.11
CA ASN A 196 1.63 5.56 -6.30
C ASN A 196 0.17 5.92 -6.59
N CYS A 197 -0.47 5.11 -7.42
CA CYS A 197 -1.94 5.06 -7.49
C CYS A 197 -2.43 3.98 -6.50
N MET A 198 -3.64 3.43 -6.70
CA MET A 198 -4.17 2.39 -5.81
C MET A 198 -3.41 1.06 -5.94
N THR A 199 -2.93 0.71 -7.13
CA THR A 199 -2.37 -0.62 -7.42
C THR A 199 -0.93 -0.64 -7.92
N ARG A 200 -0.35 0.54 -8.23
CA ARG A 200 0.97 0.62 -8.86
C ARG A 200 1.83 1.66 -8.15
N LEU A 201 3.09 1.30 -7.98
CA LEU A 201 4.17 2.20 -7.60
C LEU A 201 4.83 2.71 -8.89
N ARG A 202 5.04 4.01 -9.01
CA ARG A 202 5.50 4.66 -10.23
C ARG A 202 6.79 5.40 -9.95
N PHE A 203 7.83 5.05 -10.70
CA PHE A 203 9.10 5.76 -10.71
C PHE A 203 9.22 6.54 -12.01
N LYS A 204 9.42 7.85 -11.90
CA LYS A 204 9.77 8.66 -13.07
C LYS A 204 11.28 8.61 -13.27
N ILE A 205 11.73 7.73 -14.17
CA ILE A 205 13.14 7.37 -14.37
C ILE A 205 13.85 8.42 -15.23
N ILE A 206 15.08 8.75 -14.86
CA ILE A 206 15.97 9.66 -15.60
C ILE A 206 16.68 8.89 -16.71
N ASP A 207 17.34 7.78 -16.36
CA ASP A 207 18.08 6.93 -17.29
C ASP A 207 17.60 5.47 -17.19
N LYS A 208 17.06 4.96 -18.31
CA LYS A 208 16.46 3.63 -18.39
C LYS A 208 17.50 2.50 -18.35
N GLU A 209 18.73 2.75 -18.80
CA GLU A 209 19.76 1.71 -18.90
C GLU A 209 20.23 1.23 -17.52
N LYS A 210 20.09 2.09 -16.51
CA LYS A 210 20.38 1.78 -15.10
C LYS A 210 19.28 1.00 -14.39
N VAL A 211 18.15 0.74 -15.06
CA VAL A 211 17.01 0.03 -14.47
C VAL A 211 17.08 -1.46 -14.78
N ASP A 212 17.24 -2.26 -13.74
CA ASP A 212 17.16 -3.72 -13.81
C ASP A 212 15.70 -4.18 -13.65
N VAL A 213 14.95 -4.14 -14.76
CA VAL A 213 13.53 -4.50 -14.77
C VAL A 213 13.31 -5.95 -14.36
N GLN A 214 14.21 -6.88 -14.74
CA GLN A 214 14.06 -8.31 -14.41
C GLN A 214 14.14 -8.55 -12.90
N LYS A 215 15.09 -7.94 -12.20
CA LYS A 215 15.16 -8.05 -10.73
C LYS A 215 13.96 -7.40 -10.03
N ILE A 216 13.40 -6.33 -10.60
CA ILE A 216 12.17 -5.73 -10.07
C ILE A 216 10.99 -6.69 -10.28
N SER A 217 10.84 -7.29 -11.47
CA SER A 217 9.77 -8.24 -11.78
C SER A 217 9.82 -9.51 -10.93
N ASN A 218 11.01 -9.94 -10.50
CA ASN A 218 11.20 -11.16 -9.69
C ASN A 218 10.93 -10.98 -8.19
N ASN A 219 10.65 -9.76 -7.73
CA ASN A 219 10.30 -9.51 -6.33
C ASN A 219 8.88 -10.04 -6.02
N GLU A 220 8.69 -10.66 -4.84
CA GLU A 220 7.44 -11.33 -4.45
C GLU A 220 6.20 -10.41 -4.41
N LEU A 221 6.39 -9.10 -4.24
CA LEU A 221 5.29 -8.12 -4.26
C LEU A 221 4.92 -7.68 -5.68
N VAL A 222 5.76 -7.97 -6.67
CA VAL A 222 5.61 -7.48 -8.04
C VAL A 222 4.82 -8.48 -8.88
N LYS A 223 3.66 -8.03 -9.36
CA LYS A 223 2.78 -8.78 -10.25
C LYS A 223 3.08 -8.51 -11.72
N GLY A 224 3.84 -7.46 -12.00
CA GLY A 224 4.25 -7.05 -13.33
C GLY A 224 4.91 -5.68 -13.33
N THR A 225 5.59 -5.35 -14.42
CA THR A 225 6.22 -4.04 -14.64
C THR A 225 5.86 -3.54 -16.03
N VAL A 226 5.48 -2.27 -16.14
CA VAL A 226 5.09 -1.64 -17.41
C VAL A 226 5.82 -0.30 -17.54
N TRP A 227 6.27 0.00 -18.75
CA TRP A 227 6.83 1.31 -19.09
C TRP A 227 5.78 2.21 -19.71
N ASN A 228 5.73 3.47 -19.28
CA ASN A 228 4.96 4.52 -19.92
C ASN A 228 5.84 5.77 -20.13
N GLY A 229 6.38 5.94 -21.34
CA GLY A 229 7.41 6.95 -21.59
C GLY A 229 8.64 6.68 -20.71
N ASN A 230 9.04 7.66 -19.89
CA ASN A 230 10.14 7.53 -18.92
C ASN A 230 9.68 7.06 -17.53
N GLU A 231 8.42 6.67 -17.38
CA GLU A 231 7.90 6.17 -16.11
C GLU A 231 7.91 4.63 -16.08
N LEU A 232 8.61 4.06 -15.09
CA LEU A 232 8.51 2.65 -14.75
C LEU A 232 7.36 2.47 -13.75
N GLN A 233 6.37 1.67 -14.11
CA GLN A 233 5.26 1.29 -13.23
C GLN A 233 5.45 -0.13 -12.73
N VAL A 234 5.58 -0.27 -11.42
CA VAL A 234 5.67 -1.55 -10.71
C VAL A 234 4.29 -1.89 -10.16
N ILE A 235 3.70 -2.97 -10.65
CA ILE A 235 2.35 -3.41 -10.29
C ILE A 235 2.44 -4.25 -9.00
N ILE A 236 1.85 -3.75 -7.92
CA ILE A 236 1.92 -4.39 -6.58
C ILE A 236 0.51 -4.79 -6.10
N GLY A 237 -0.50 -4.00 -6.43
CA GLY A 237 -1.88 -4.11 -5.90
C GLY A 237 -2.15 -3.10 -4.79
N GLY A 238 -3.26 -3.27 -4.07
CA GLY A 238 -3.80 -2.31 -3.10
C GLY A 238 -2.88 -1.88 -1.94
N GLU A 239 -1.71 -2.50 -1.83
CA GLU A 239 -0.70 -2.25 -0.81
C GLU A 239 0.49 -1.42 -1.33
N CYS A 240 0.45 -0.92 -2.58
CA CYS A 240 1.58 -0.20 -3.16
C CYS A 240 1.94 1.09 -2.41
N TYR A 241 0.97 1.71 -1.73
CA TYR A 241 1.21 2.89 -0.89
C TYR A 241 2.18 2.57 0.25
N LYS A 242 2.12 1.37 0.82
CA LYS A 242 3.02 0.94 1.90
C LYS A 242 4.48 0.89 1.41
N VAL A 243 4.70 0.42 0.19
CA VAL A 243 6.06 0.42 -0.41
C VAL A 243 6.52 1.83 -0.72
N LYS A 244 5.64 2.68 -1.26
CA LYS A 244 5.94 4.11 -1.51
C LYS A 244 6.31 4.83 -0.21
N ASP A 245 5.58 4.55 0.86
CA ASP A 245 5.80 5.16 2.18
C ASP A 245 7.15 4.71 2.75
N GLU A 246 7.53 3.43 2.63
CA GLU A 246 8.87 2.99 3.03
C GLU A 246 9.98 3.61 2.17
N ILE A 247 9.78 3.77 0.85
CA ILE A 247 10.73 4.51 -0.01
C ILE A 247 10.85 5.97 0.46
N SER A 248 9.72 6.59 0.81
CA SER A 248 9.69 7.96 1.33
C SER A 248 10.39 8.06 2.68
N ASN A 249 10.23 7.06 3.55
CA ASN A 249 10.88 6.99 4.86
C ASN A 249 12.40 6.81 4.71
N ILE A 250 12.84 5.97 3.77
CA ILE A 250 14.28 5.82 3.44
C ILE A 250 14.82 7.16 2.89
N GLN A 251 14.09 7.80 1.96
CA GLN A 251 14.50 9.09 1.38
C GLN A 251 14.49 10.25 2.40
N ALA A 252 13.60 10.18 3.40
CA ALA A 252 13.51 11.16 4.48
C ALA A 252 14.52 10.89 5.62
N GLY A 253 15.37 9.87 5.50
CA GLY A 253 16.38 9.53 6.50
C GLY A 253 15.80 9.01 7.81
N VAL A 254 14.59 8.42 7.78
CA VAL A 254 13.96 7.81 8.98
C VAL A 254 14.78 6.63 9.51
N TYR A 255 15.60 6.02 8.66
CA TYR A 255 16.42 4.85 8.98
C TYR A 255 17.94 5.12 8.98
N ASP A 256 18.39 6.25 8.43
CA ASP A 256 19.78 6.74 8.49
C ASP A 256 19.78 8.26 8.28
N GLN A 257 20.44 9.01 9.17
CA GLN A 257 20.69 10.44 9.01
C GLN A 257 21.82 10.63 7.99
N GLU A 258 21.51 11.05 6.75
CA GLU A 258 22.24 12.11 6.02
C GLU A 258 21.83 12.25 4.54
N THR A 259 21.89 13.51 4.08
CA THR A 259 21.88 14.03 2.70
C THR A 259 20.54 14.18 1.96
N GLN A 260 20.08 15.44 1.87
CA GLN A 260 19.18 15.93 0.82
C GLN A 260 19.96 16.85 -0.14
N GLU A 261 19.95 16.53 -1.43
CA GLU A 261 20.27 17.50 -2.49
C GLU A 261 19.04 17.80 -3.35
N THR A 262 19.01 19.05 -3.82
CA THR A 262 17.86 19.74 -4.42
C THR A 262 17.78 19.52 -5.93
N LYS A 263 16.57 19.26 -6.47
CA LYS A 263 16.29 19.28 -7.92
C LYS A 263 15.12 20.20 -8.29
N ILE A 264 15.23 20.75 -9.50
CA ILE A 264 14.41 21.80 -10.12
C ILE A 264 13.10 21.23 -10.70
N PHE A 265 11.97 21.94 -10.52
CA PHE A 265 10.63 21.50 -10.93
C PHE A 265 10.12 22.17 -12.21
N ILE A 266 9.61 21.36 -13.15
CA ILE A 266 8.71 21.81 -14.23
C ILE A 266 7.26 21.75 -13.73
N LYS A 267 6.51 22.81 -14.01
CA LYS A 267 5.29 23.22 -13.30
C LYS A 267 4.02 22.62 -14.00
N PRO A 268 3.25 21.68 -13.41
CA PRO A 268 2.09 21.02 -14.07
C PRO A 268 0.85 21.93 -14.26
N LYS A 269 -0.17 21.54 -15.03
CA LYS A 269 -1.39 22.36 -15.26
C LYS A 269 -2.15 22.69 -13.94
N PHE A 270 -2.78 23.86 -13.87
CA PHE A 270 -3.45 24.41 -12.66
C PHE A 270 -4.47 23.45 -12.02
N SER A 271 -5.33 22.79 -12.80
CA SER A 271 -6.33 21.85 -12.28
C SER A 271 -5.73 20.64 -11.57
N LYS A 272 -4.60 20.11 -12.07
CA LYS A 272 -3.87 19.01 -11.43
C LYS A 272 -3.15 19.48 -10.16
N ARG A 273 -2.65 20.72 -10.13
CA ARG A 273 -2.07 21.32 -8.91
C ARG A 273 -3.11 21.54 -7.84
N PHE A 274 -4.30 22.01 -8.22
CA PHE A 274 -5.40 22.25 -7.29
C PHE A 274 -5.87 20.94 -6.64
N LEU A 275 -6.10 19.89 -7.45
CA LEU A 275 -6.49 18.59 -6.93
C LEU A 275 -5.38 17.96 -6.06
N ALA A 276 -4.11 18.06 -6.48
CA ALA A 276 -2.98 17.58 -5.69
C ALA A 276 -2.80 18.36 -4.36
N ALA A 277 -3.12 19.67 -4.34
CA ALA A 277 -3.09 20.47 -3.13
C ALA A 277 -4.16 20.05 -2.14
N ILE A 278 -5.39 19.85 -2.62
CA ILE A 278 -6.47 19.31 -1.79
C ILE A 278 -6.08 17.95 -1.21
N THR A 279 -5.65 17.00 -2.04
CA THR A 279 -5.28 15.66 -1.56
C THR A 279 -4.11 15.73 -0.59
N GLY A 280 -3.07 16.52 -0.89
CA GLY A 280 -1.89 16.68 -0.02
C GLY A 280 -2.18 17.34 1.33
N ILE A 281 -3.20 18.20 1.41
CA ILE A 281 -3.63 18.87 2.65
C ILE A 281 -4.58 17.97 3.47
N MET A 282 -5.47 17.22 2.79
CA MET A 282 -6.54 16.44 3.41
C MET A 282 -6.06 15.07 3.89
N THR A 283 -5.28 14.33 3.09
CA THR A 283 -4.88 12.95 3.40
C THR A 283 -4.18 12.78 4.75
N PRO A 284 -3.27 13.67 5.20
CA PRO A 284 -2.65 13.55 6.51
C PRO A 284 -3.64 13.61 7.69
N GLN A 285 -4.85 14.16 7.49
CA GLN A 285 -5.85 14.32 8.55
C GLN A 285 -6.74 13.10 8.75
N ILE A 286 -6.75 12.16 7.81
CA ILE A 286 -7.66 11.00 7.85
C ILE A 286 -7.51 10.22 9.17
N PRO A 287 -6.31 9.85 9.66
CA PRO A 287 -6.18 9.11 10.92
C PRO A 287 -6.73 9.88 12.14
N THR A 288 -6.51 11.20 12.17
CA THR A 288 -6.99 12.05 13.27
C THR A 288 -8.49 12.21 13.24
N LEU A 289 -9.08 12.42 12.04
CA LEU A 289 -10.52 12.42 11.84
C LEU A 289 -11.16 11.10 12.30
N MET A 290 -10.53 9.97 11.97
CA MET A 290 -11.00 8.65 12.42
C MET A 290 -11.01 8.51 13.94
N ALA A 291 -9.94 8.94 14.61
CA ALA A 291 -9.85 8.85 16.07
C ALA A 291 -10.93 9.68 16.77
N VAL A 292 -11.10 10.93 16.35
CA VAL A 292 -12.10 11.85 16.92
C VAL A 292 -13.52 11.36 16.64
N ALA A 293 -13.79 10.90 15.41
CA ALA A 293 -15.10 10.36 15.04
C ALA A 293 -15.47 9.10 15.84
N LEU A 294 -14.52 8.20 16.09
CA LEU A 294 -14.75 7.00 16.92
C LEU A 294 -15.00 7.35 18.39
N LEU A 295 -14.33 8.37 18.92
CA LEU A 295 -14.59 8.86 20.28
C LEU A 295 -15.96 9.54 20.39
N ALA A 296 -16.36 10.32 19.38
CA ALA A 296 -17.69 10.90 19.30
C ALA A 296 -18.79 9.84 19.19
N ALA A 297 -18.56 8.80 18.39
CA ALA A 297 -19.43 7.63 18.32
C ALA A 297 -19.60 6.93 19.67
N LEU A 298 -18.49 6.68 20.37
CA LEU A 298 -18.51 6.04 21.69
C LEU A 298 -19.23 6.90 22.72
N GLN A 299 -18.96 8.21 22.76
CA GLN A 299 -19.65 9.13 23.66
C GLN A 299 -21.15 9.15 23.37
N ALA A 300 -21.55 9.25 22.10
CA ALA A 300 -22.95 9.23 21.69
C ALA A 300 -23.65 7.93 22.10
N LEU A 301 -22.97 6.78 21.96
CA LEU A 301 -23.49 5.49 22.41
C LEU A 301 -23.72 5.50 23.93
N LEU A 302 -22.73 5.91 24.72
CA LEU A 302 -22.84 5.93 26.18
C LEU A 302 -23.95 6.87 26.68
N VAL A 303 -24.12 8.03 26.04
CA VAL A 303 -25.26 8.93 26.34
C VAL A 303 -26.57 8.27 25.95
N SER A 304 -26.67 7.68 24.76
CA SER A 304 -27.92 7.06 24.29
C SER A 304 -28.36 5.85 25.13
N THR A 305 -27.43 5.11 25.72
CA THR A 305 -27.74 4.00 26.63
C THR A 305 -27.96 4.46 28.07
N ASN A 306 -27.98 5.76 28.34
CA ASN A 306 -27.99 6.36 29.68
C ASN A 306 -26.86 5.85 30.60
N ALA A 307 -25.74 5.39 30.02
CA ALA A 307 -24.57 4.99 30.79
C ALA A 307 -23.79 6.20 31.34
N ILE A 308 -23.89 7.35 30.67
CA ILE A 308 -23.40 8.65 31.14
C ILE A 308 -24.45 9.73 30.84
N VAL A 309 -24.44 10.82 31.61
CA VAL A 309 -25.23 12.03 31.30
C VAL A 309 -24.65 12.78 30.11
N ASP A 310 -25.49 13.48 29.37
CA ASP A 310 -25.05 14.35 28.27
C ASP A 310 -24.43 15.63 28.83
N ALA A 311 -23.10 15.69 28.82
CA ALA A 311 -22.36 16.84 29.35
C ALA A 311 -22.62 18.16 28.59
N SER A 312 -23.20 18.10 27.38
CA SER A 312 -23.56 19.30 26.61
C SER A 312 -24.75 20.07 27.18
N GLN A 313 -25.55 19.45 28.05
CA GLN A 313 -26.74 20.06 28.66
C GLN A 313 -26.42 20.95 29.87
N PHE A 314 -25.19 20.90 30.37
CA PHE A 314 -24.76 21.69 31.52
C PHE A 314 -24.11 23.00 31.04
N GLU A 315 -24.44 24.12 31.69
CA GLU A 315 -23.78 25.40 31.44
C GLU A 315 -22.27 25.31 31.72
N ASN A 316 -21.89 24.58 32.76
CA ASN A 316 -20.52 24.22 33.04
C ASN A 316 -20.33 22.70 32.90
N VAL A 317 -19.46 22.29 31.97
CA VAL A 317 -19.15 20.88 31.70
C VAL A 317 -18.63 20.15 32.95
N ALA A 318 -18.05 20.86 33.91
CA ALA A 318 -17.61 20.28 35.18
C ALA A 318 -18.77 19.65 35.99
N ASP A 319 -20.00 20.12 35.79
CA ASP A 319 -21.19 19.67 36.52
C ASP A 319 -21.72 18.31 36.01
N ALA A 320 -21.28 17.87 34.82
CA ALA A 320 -21.65 16.58 34.24
C ALA A 320 -20.96 15.37 34.92
N GLY A 321 -20.00 15.63 35.81
CA GLY A 321 -19.14 14.61 36.43
C GLY A 321 -17.94 14.25 35.56
N LEU A 322 -16.84 13.86 36.22
CA LEU A 322 -15.51 13.73 35.61
C LEU A 322 -15.49 12.87 34.34
N PHE A 323 -16.13 11.70 34.37
CA PHE A 323 -16.09 10.77 33.24
C PHE A 323 -16.91 11.27 32.04
N ALA A 324 -18.13 11.78 32.26
CA ALA A 324 -18.96 12.33 31.19
C ALA A 324 -18.34 13.59 30.58
N ALA A 325 -17.82 14.49 31.43
CA ALA A 325 -17.07 15.67 31.02
C ALA A 325 -15.85 15.30 30.16
N THR A 326 -15.05 14.32 30.59
CA THR A 326 -13.85 13.88 29.85
C THR A 326 -14.24 13.28 28.50
N MET A 327 -15.26 12.42 28.45
CA MET A 327 -15.74 11.82 27.20
C MET A 327 -16.26 12.87 26.22
N TYR A 328 -16.99 13.87 26.71
CA TYR A 328 -17.47 15.00 25.90
C TYR A 328 -16.33 15.86 25.35
N ILE A 329 -15.33 16.16 26.19
CA ILE A 329 -14.16 16.92 25.76
C ILE A 329 -13.38 16.17 24.67
N LEU A 330 -13.13 14.87 24.86
CA LEU A 330 -12.42 14.02 23.91
C LEU A 330 -13.17 13.88 22.57
N SER A 331 -14.50 13.80 22.60
CA SER A 331 -15.31 13.72 21.38
C SER A 331 -15.42 15.05 20.63
N LYS A 332 -15.39 16.20 21.33
CA LYS A 332 -15.68 17.51 20.74
C LYS A 332 -14.44 18.28 20.29
N ILE A 333 -13.36 18.28 21.09
CA ILE A 333 -12.17 19.12 20.83
C ILE A 333 -11.57 18.84 19.45
N GLY A 334 -11.51 17.57 19.06
CA GLY A 334 -10.91 17.18 17.79
C GLY A 334 -11.60 17.80 16.57
N PHE A 335 -12.93 17.96 16.61
CA PHE A 335 -13.68 18.64 15.55
C PHE A 335 -13.54 20.16 15.67
N SER A 336 -13.66 20.72 16.87
CA SER A 336 -13.55 22.18 17.09
C SER A 336 -12.18 22.75 16.69
N LEU A 337 -11.10 21.97 16.85
CA LEU A 337 -9.72 22.39 16.53
C LEU A 337 -9.20 21.82 15.20
N MET A 338 -10.06 21.19 14.40
CA MET A 338 -9.65 20.57 13.13
C MET A 338 -8.99 21.59 12.17
N GLY A 339 -9.45 22.85 12.19
CA GLY A 339 -8.83 23.94 11.46
C GLY A 339 -7.33 24.10 11.74
N VAL A 340 -6.89 23.94 12.98
CA VAL A 340 -5.47 24.02 13.37
C VAL A 340 -4.64 22.96 12.64
N LEU A 341 -5.16 21.74 12.57
CA LEU A 341 -4.50 20.65 11.86
C LEU A 341 -4.44 20.92 10.35
N PHE A 342 -5.50 21.47 9.77
CA PHE A 342 -5.50 21.95 8.38
C PHE A 342 -4.47 23.05 8.13
N CYS A 343 -4.31 23.98 9.08
CA CYS A 343 -3.27 25.01 9.02
C CYS A 343 -1.88 24.39 8.92
N ILE A 344 -1.59 23.43 9.80
CA ILE A 344 -0.32 22.69 9.84
C ILE A 344 -0.07 21.91 8.54
N SER A 345 -1.04 21.13 8.07
CA SER A 345 -0.88 20.33 6.85
C SER A 345 -0.77 21.19 5.60
N THR A 346 -1.45 22.33 5.57
CA THR A 346 -1.30 23.32 4.50
C THR A 346 0.11 23.92 4.49
N ALA A 347 0.62 24.33 5.64
CA ALA A 347 1.99 24.83 5.76
C ALA A 347 3.00 23.76 5.32
N LYS A 348 2.83 22.51 5.76
CA LYS A 348 3.67 21.38 5.34
C LYS A 348 3.64 21.18 3.82
N TYR A 349 2.46 21.22 3.20
CA TYR A 349 2.30 21.08 1.76
C TYR A 349 3.03 22.18 0.98
N PHE A 350 2.90 23.43 1.41
CA PHE A 350 3.56 24.58 0.77
C PHE A 350 5.02 24.80 1.23
N LYS A 351 5.58 23.88 2.03
CA LYS A 351 6.94 23.93 2.59
C LYS A 351 7.18 25.18 3.46
N GLY A 352 6.20 25.55 4.28
CA GLY A 352 6.28 26.60 5.29
C GLY A 352 6.65 26.06 6.68
N ASN A 353 6.81 26.97 7.64
CA ASN A 353 7.16 26.63 9.02
C ASN A 353 5.95 26.01 9.76
N ILE A 354 6.09 24.75 10.15
CA ILE A 354 5.02 23.97 10.81
C ILE A 354 4.70 24.52 12.22
N MET A 355 5.71 24.90 13.00
CA MET A 355 5.52 25.42 14.36
C MET A 355 4.80 26.77 14.32
N MET A 356 5.14 27.62 13.35
CA MET A 356 4.46 28.89 13.13
C MET A 356 2.99 28.67 12.73
N ALA A 357 2.72 27.72 11.84
CA ALA A 357 1.37 27.35 11.45
C ALA A 357 0.52 26.86 12.63
N ALA A 358 1.10 26.02 13.50
CA ALA A 358 0.45 25.53 14.70
C ALA A 358 0.09 26.69 15.65
N LEU A 359 1.05 27.59 15.89
CA LEU A 359 0.83 28.76 16.75
C LEU A 359 -0.26 29.69 16.19
N ILE A 360 -0.23 30.00 14.90
CA ILE A 360 -1.25 30.81 14.22
C ILE A 360 -2.62 30.14 14.36
N GLY A 361 -2.71 28.85 14.03
CA GLY A 361 -3.94 28.07 14.15
C GLY A 361 -4.53 28.13 15.56
N LEU A 362 -3.72 27.84 16.58
CA LEU A 362 -4.16 27.92 17.98
C LEU A 362 -4.62 29.32 18.39
N THR A 363 -3.93 30.36 17.90
CA THR A 363 -4.24 31.76 18.20
C THR A 363 -5.61 32.15 17.66
N ILE A 364 -5.91 31.81 16.40
CA ILE A 364 -7.19 32.17 15.77
C ILE A 364 -8.37 31.29 16.23
N THR A 365 -8.11 30.18 16.94
CA THR A 365 -9.10 29.41 17.70
C THR A 365 -9.16 29.77 19.19
N SER A 366 -8.41 30.78 19.64
CA SER A 366 -8.23 30.99 21.09
C SER A 366 -9.55 31.28 21.78
N ARG A 367 -9.82 30.56 22.87
CA ARG A 367 -10.98 30.81 23.72
C ARG A 367 -10.95 32.15 24.42
N MET A 368 -9.78 32.78 24.51
CA MET A 368 -9.64 34.14 25.05
C MET A 368 -10.32 35.18 24.17
N LEU A 369 -10.66 34.86 22.92
CA LEU A 369 -11.49 35.71 22.08
C LEU A 369 -12.97 35.70 22.50
N PHE A 370 -13.41 34.71 23.30
CA PHE A 370 -14.80 34.57 23.77
C PHE A 370 -15.02 35.24 25.14
N SER A 371 -15.06 36.57 25.21
CA SER A 371 -15.39 37.22 26.49
C SER A 371 -16.02 38.60 26.33
N GLY A 372 -17.18 38.79 26.97
CA GLY A 372 -17.83 40.08 27.17
C GLY A 372 -19.30 39.92 27.53
N ASN A 373 -19.90 40.97 28.12
CA ASN A 373 -21.36 41.05 28.23
C ASN A 373 -21.95 41.13 26.82
N ILE A 374 -22.94 40.29 26.52
CA ILE A 374 -23.59 40.27 25.20
C ILE A 374 -24.45 41.53 25.09
N ILE A 375 -24.06 42.44 24.21
CA ILE A 375 -24.84 43.61 23.84
C ILE A 375 -25.77 43.22 22.68
N PRO A 376 -27.07 43.58 22.69
CA PRO A 376 -27.97 43.32 21.57
C PRO A 376 -27.43 43.91 20.26
N ILE A 377 -27.62 43.19 19.15
CA ILE A 377 -26.99 43.54 17.88
C ILE A 377 -27.40 44.94 17.40
N GLU A 378 -28.61 45.38 17.71
CA GLU A 378 -29.13 46.71 17.36
C GLU A 378 -28.30 47.83 17.99
N GLU A 379 -27.86 47.65 19.24
CA GLU A 379 -27.11 48.63 20.04
C GLU A 379 -25.59 48.47 19.92
N ALA A 380 -25.12 47.34 19.41
CA ALA A 380 -23.70 47.03 19.28
C ALA A 380 -22.98 47.99 18.30
N LYS A 381 -21.85 48.54 18.77
CA LYS A 381 -20.89 49.35 17.99
C LYS A 381 -19.62 48.55 17.68
N PHE A 382 -18.74 49.11 16.84
CA PHE A 382 -17.43 48.52 16.55
C PHE A 382 -16.71 48.16 17.86
N GLY A 383 -16.23 46.93 17.97
CA GLY A 383 -15.52 46.44 19.15
C GLY A 383 -16.42 46.06 20.33
N ASN A 384 -17.75 46.03 20.15
CA ASN A 384 -18.65 45.48 21.17
C ASN A 384 -18.72 43.96 21.03
N TRP A 385 -18.72 43.24 22.16
CA TRP A 385 -19.11 41.83 22.18
C TRP A 385 -20.62 41.73 22.04
N THR A 386 -21.06 41.08 20.97
CA THR A 386 -22.48 40.94 20.61
C THR A 386 -22.75 39.50 20.21
N SER A 387 -24.02 39.11 20.22
CA SER A 387 -24.49 37.87 19.61
C SER A 387 -25.62 38.18 18.65
N SER A 388 -25.73 37.41 17.57
CA SER A 388 -26.91 37.40 16.72
C SER A 388 -27.29 35.97 16.36
N ASP A 389 -28.57 35.76 16.08
CA ASP A 389 -29.11 34.46 15.64
C ASP A 389 -28.56 33.99 14.28
N LEU A 390 -27.81 34.84 13.58
CA LEU A 390 -27.23 34.53 12.26
C LEU A 390 -25.73 34.25 12.35
N ALA A 391 -25.00 34.97 13.21
CA ALA A 391 -23.54 34.95 13.25
C ALA A 391 -22.96 34.40 14.57
N GLY A 392 -23.79 34.17 15.58
CA GLY A 392 -23.38 33.77 16.93
C GLY A 392 -22.64 34.89 17.67
N PRO A 393 -21.95 34.56 18.78
CA PRO A 393 -21.23 35.55 19.57
C PRO A 393 -19.89 35.97 18.93
N GLY A 394 -19.54 37.25 19.04
CA GLY A 394 -18.27 37.80 18.54
C GLY A 394 -18.13 39.30 18.74
N TRP A 395 -16.93 39.83 18.45
CA TRP A 395 -16.64 41.26 18.44
C TRP A 395 -17.14 41.88 17.14
N LEU A 396 -18.06 42.85 17.23
CA LEU A 396 -18.62 43.50 16.05
C LEU A 396 -17.56 44.33 15.31
N LEU A 397 -17.31 44.01 14.05
CA LEU A 397 -16.52 44.82 13.10
C LEU A 397 -17.43 45.88 12.47
N PHE A 398 -18.39 45.46 11.66
CA PHE A 398 -19.35 46.33 11.00
C PHE A 398 -20.60 45.53 10.59
N LYS A 399 -21.64 46.21 10.14
CA LYS A 399 -22.90 45.60 9.70
C LYS A 399 -23.04 45.77 8.19
N ILE A 400 -23.44 44.71 7.49
CA ILE A 400 -23.89 44.78 6.09
C ILE A 400 -25.39 44.51 6.09
N GLY A 401 -26.20 45.56 6.02
CA GLY A 401 -27.64 45.45 6.24
C GLY A 401 -27.95 44.91 7.64
N SER A 402 -28.75 43.84 7.73
CA SER A 402 -29.04 43.14 8.99
C SER A 402 -27.97 42.12 9.40
N PHE A 403 -26.97 41.85 8.55
CA PHE A 403 -25.96 40.82 8.81
C PHE A 403 -24.73 41.41 9.52
N PRO A 404 -24.40 40.93 10.74
CA PRO A 404 -23.26 41.46 11.48
C PRO A 404 -21.98 40.70 11.16
N ILE A 405 -20.90 41.46 10.94
CA ILE A 405 -19.57 40.91 10.69
C ILE A 405 -18.83 40.89 12.00
N LEU A 406 -18.52 39.69 12.48
CA LEU A 406 -17.96 39.46 13.80
C LEU A 406 -16.56 38.87 13.73
N VAL A 407 -15.66 39.36 14.57
CA VAL A 407 -14.40 38.69 14.90
C VAL A 407 -14.66 37.74 16.05
N LYS A 408 -14.42 36.45 15.84
CA LYS A 408 -14.61 35.40 16.84
C LYS A 408 -13.53 34.34 16.68
N GLY A 409 -13.42 33.45 17.66
CA GLY A 409 -12.63 32.23 17.48
C GLY A 409 -13.21 31.42 16.33
N TYR A 410 -12.37 31.01 15.39
CA TYR A 410 -12.77 30.23 14.21
C TYR A 410 -12.86 28.72 14.51
N GLU A 411 -13.33 28.34 15.70
CA GLU A 411 -13.56 26.94 16.05
C GLU A 411 -14.52 26.28 15.04
N GLY A 412 -14.16 25.09 14.54
CA GLY A 412 -14.96 24.36 13.56
C GLY A 412 -14.88 24.85 12.10
N SER A 413 -14.27 26.02 11.83
CA SER A 413 -14.02 26.46 10.44
C SER A 413 -12.76 25.83 9.85
N VAL A 414 -12.72 25.68 8.53
CA VAL A 414 -11.57 25.09 7.81
C VAL A 414 -10.93 26.10 6.86
N LEU A 415 -11.73 26.88 6.13
CA LEU A 415 -11.22 27.78 5.10
C LEU A 415 -10.31 28.89 5.66
N PRO A 416 -10.63 29.56 6.79
CA PRO A 416 -9.75 30.57 7.38
C PRO A 416 -8.35 30.04 7.71
N PHE A 417 -8.23 28.78 8.12
CA PHE A 417 -6.96 28.16 8.49
C PHE A 417 -6.09 27.82 7.30
N ILE A 418 -6.69 27.29 6.23
CA ILE A 418 -6.00 27.04 4.98
C ILE A 418 -5.50 28.36 4.40
N ALA A 419 -6.33 29.41 4.41
CA ALA A 419 -5.94 30.74 3.95
C ALA A 419 -4.80 31.32 4.81
N ALA A 420 -4.91 31.25 6.15
CA ALA A 420 -3.88 31.71 7.07
C ALA A 420 -2.53 31.03 6.81
N ALA A 421 -2.53 29.71 6.61
CA ALA A 421 -1.31 28.96 6.31
C ALA A 421 -0.71 29.37 4.95
N ILE A 422 -1.53 29.49 3.90
CA ILE A 422 -1.07 29.92 2.57
C ILE A 422 -0.45 31.32 2.65
N LEU A 423 -1.16 32.27 3.27
CA LEU A 423 -0.69 33.63 3.45
C LEU A 423 0.62 33.66 4.25
N MET A 424 0.71 32.89 5.33
CA MET A 424 1.92 32.79 6.14
C MET A 424 3.11 32.31 5.32
N VAL A 425 2.97 31.28 4.48
CA VAL A 425 4.07 30.79 3.64
C VAL A 425 4.55 31.85 2.63
N TYR A 426 3.61 32.57 2.00
CA TYR A 426 3.98 33.60 1.03
C TYR A 426 4.54 34.87 1.69
N LEU A 427 3.96 35.27 2.82
CA LEU A 427 4.41 36.43 3.59
C LEU A 427 5.81 36.18 4.17
N ASP A 428 6.09 35.00 4.72
CA ASP A 428 7.41 34.65 5.25
C ASP A 428 8.49 34.76 4.16
N LYS A 429 8.23 34.22 2.96
CA LYS A 429 9.13 34.33 1.80
C LYS A 429 9.30 35.77 1.33
N TRP A 430 8.23 36.56 1.37
CA TRP A 430 8.26 37.96 0.98
C TRP A 430 9.07 38.80 1.96
N ILE A 431 8.82 38.70 3.28
CA ILE A 431 9.61 39.39 4.30
C ILE A 431 11.08 38.97 4.22
N LYS A 432 11.34 37.67 3.98
CA LYS A 432 12.68 37.15 3.76
C LYS A 432 13.44 37.80 2.60
N SER A 433 12.74 38.26 1.57
CA SER A 433 13.38 38.84 0.39
C SER A 433 13.99 40.23 0.62
N TRP A 434 13.53 40.97 1.64
CA TRP A 434 13.94 42.37 1.85
C TRP A 434 14.45 42.68 3.26
N ILE A 435 14.17 41.85 4.28
CA ILE A 435 14.61 42.11 5.66
C ILE A 435 16.12 41.91 5.82
N ASN A 436 16.77 42.78 6.60
CA ASN A 436 18.20 42.69 6.87
C ASN A 436 18.53 41.42 7.69
N PRO A 437 19.56 40.63 7.30
CA PRO A 437 19.96 39.40 8.01
C PRO A 437 20.22 39.57 9.51
N THR A 438 20.67 40.74 9.95
CA THR A 438 21.02 41.03 11.36
C THR A 438 19.80 40.98 12.27
N VAL A 439 18.65 41.40 11.76
CA VAL A 439 17.39 41.49 12.51
C VAL A 439 16.38 40.41 12.11
N ASP A 440 16.68 39.66 11.04
CA ASP A 440 15.86 38.59 10.48
C ASP A 440 15.32 37.64 11.55
N ILE A 441 16.22 37.05 12.33
CA ILE A 441 15.90 35.98 13.28
C ILE A 441 14.87 36.39 14.34
N VAL A 442 14.81 37.68 14.65
CA VAL A 442 13.88 38.26 15.64
C VAL A 442 12.63 38.80 14.95
N PHE A 443 12.79 39.67 13.95
CA PHE A 443 11.70 40.45 13.39
C PHE A 443 10.89 39.69 12.33
N ARG A 444 11.47 38.79 11.54
CA ARG A 444 10.70 38.06 10.53
C ARG A 444 9.63 37.18 11.17
N PRO A 445 9.92 36.30 12.15
CA PRO A 445 8.89 35.48 12.79
C PRO A 445 7.82 36.34 13.49
N PHE A 446 8.23 37.42 14.16
CA PHE A 446 7.31 38.38 14.79
C PHE A 446 6.36 39.01 13.78
N MET A 447 6.88 39.58 12.70
CA MET A 447 6.07 40.23 11.66
C MET A 447 5.13 39.23 10.97
N VAL A 448 5.63 38.05 10.60
CA VAL A 448 4.80 37.00 9.98
C VAL A 448 3.66 36.61 10.92
N TYR A 449 3.95 36.32 12.19
CA TYR A 449 2.94 35.92 13.15
C TYR A 449 1.88 37.02 13.36
N THR A 450 2.31 38.23 13.70
CA THR A 450 1.40 39.35 14.00
C THR A 450 0.55 39.74 12.80
N ILE A 451 1.15 39.89 11.62
CA ILE A 451 0.42 40.27 10.40
C ILE A 451 -0.60 39.19 10.05
N ILE A 452 -0.23 37.91 10.09
CA ILE A 452 -1.16 36.84 9.71
C ILE A 452 -2.30 36.72 10.72
N CYS A 453 -2.03 36.75 12.03
CA CYS A 453 -3.11 36.69 13.02
C CYS A 453 -4.09 37.86 12.86
N VAL A 454 -3.61 39.10 12.69
CA VAL A 454 -4.47 40.28 12.49
C VAL A 454 -5.25 40.17 11.18
N VAL A 455 -4.57 39.89 10.07
CA VAL A 455 -5.21 39.81 8.74
C VAL A 455 -6.22 38.65 8.68
N THR A 456 -5.93 37.52 9.32
CA THR A 456 -6.89 36.42 9.40
C THR A 456 -8.07 36.76 10.30
N LEU A 457 -7.87 37.33 11.49
CA LEU A 457 -8.97 37.66 12.40
C LEU A 457 -9.92 38.74 11.85
N PHE A 458 -9.37 39.78 11.22
CA PHE A 458 -10.15 40.96 10.84
C PHE A 458 -10.57 40.98 9.36
N VAL A 459 -9.92 40.21 8.48
CA VAL A 459 -10.19 40.25 7.02
C VAL A 459 -10.59 38.88 6.49
N PHE A 460 -9.70 37.89 6.51
CA PHE A 460 -9.97 36.61 5.85
C PHE A 460 -10.97 35.75 6.60
N GLY A 461 -10.93 35.76 7.92
CA GLY A 461 -11.85 35.02 8.76
C GLY A 461 -13.30 35.48 8.55
N PRO A 462 -13.63 36.78 8.65
CA PRO A 462 -14.98 37.24 8.37
C PRO A 462 -15.38 37.07 6.90
N ALA A 463 -14.48 37.34 5.94
CA ALA A 463 -14.76 37.17 4.53
C ALA A 463 -15.04 35.71 4.13
N LEU A 464 -14.22 34.77 4.60
CA LEU A 464 -14.40 33.34 4.33
C LEU A 464 -15.56 32.77 5.16
N GLY A 465 -15.84 33.31 6.34
CA GLY A 465 -17.04 32.99 7.11
C GLY A 465 -18.34 33.35 6.37
N MET A 466 -18.38 34.47 5.63
CA MET A 466 -19.52 34.77 4.74
C MET A 466 -19.66 33.74 3.61
N VAL A 467 -18.52 33.27 3.06
CA VAL A 467 -18.53 32.23 2.02
C VAL A 467 -19.07 30.92 2.59
N GLU A 468 -18.62 30.50 3.79
CA GLU A 468 -19.14 29.33 4.52
C GLU A 468 -20.65 29.48 4.79
N PHE A 469 -21.10 30.65 5.25
CA PHE A 469 -22.52 30.92 5.46
C PHE A 469 -23.34 30.87 4.16
N GLY A 470 -22.84 31.47 3.08
CA GLY A 470 -23.49 31.43 1.76
C GLY A 470 -23.62 30.00 1.22
N LEU A 471 -22.56 29.19 1.38
CA LEU A 471 -22.58 27.75 1.09
C LEU A 471 -23.66 27.03 1.90
N SER A 472 -23.79 27.34 3.19
CA SER A 472 -24.84 26.80 4.05
C SER A 472 -26.24 27.12 3.53
N GLN A 473 -26.49 28.39 3.16
CA GLN A 473 -27.78 28.81 2.60
C GLN A 473 -28.09 28.10 1.26
N ILE A 474 -27.08 27.94 0.40
CA ILE A 474 -27.23 27.16 -0.84
C ILE A 474 -27.59 25.71 -0.51
N CYS A 475 -26.95 25.09 0.47
CA CYS A 475 -27.29 23.74 0.89
C CYS A 475 -28.73 23.66 1.40
N ILE A 476 -29.18 24.59 2.25
CA ILE A 476 -30.56 24.63 2.75
C ILE A 476 -31.58 24.78 1.61
N LEU A 477 -31.23 25.42 0.48
CA LEU A 477 -32.10 25.44 -0.71
C LEU A 477 -32.37 24.03 -1.26
N PHE A 478 -31.42 23.11 -1.19
CA PHE A 478 -31.66 21.71 -1.57
C PHE A 478 -32.72 21.07 -0.68
N GLU A 479 -32.71 21.33 0.63
CA GLU A 479 -33.72 20.78 1.54
C GLU A 479 -35.13 21.30 1.24
N LYS A 480 -35.25 22.50 0.67
CA LYS A 480 -36.54 23.08 0.26
C LYS A 480 -37.12 22.49 -1.04
N ILE A 481 -36.33 21.74 -1.81
CA ILE A 481 -36.84 21.11 -3.04
C ILE A 481 -37.85 20.02 -2.66
N PRO A 482 -39.09 20.07 -3.17
CA PRO A 482 -40.17 19.20 -2.71
C PRO A 482 -39.93 17.71 -3.01
N LEU A 483 -40.74 16.86 -2.38
CA LEU A 483 -40.74 15.40 -2.56
C LEU A 483 -39.39 14.73 -2.20
N GLY A 484 -38.57 15.38 -1.37
CA GLY A 484 -37.25 14.86 -0.97
C GLY A 484 -36.21 14.88 -2.10
N LEU A 485 -36.51 15.45 -3.27
CA LEU A 485 -35.62 15.40 -4.44
C LEU A 485 -34.29 16.14 -4.21
N GLY A 486 -34.29 17.22 -3.44
CA GLY A 486 -33.05 17.93 -3.16
C GLY A 486 -32.17 17.20 -2.14
N VAL A 487 -32.76 16.52 -1.16
CA VAL A 487 -32.02 15.63 -0.24
C VAL A 487 -31.46 14.43 -1.00
N ALA A 488 -32.21 13.88 -1.96
CA ALA A 488 -31.73 12.84 -2.87
C ALA A 488 -30.52 13.29 -3.68
N LEU A 489 -30.59 14.47 -4.30
CA LEU A 489 -29.51 15.02 -5.10
C LEU A 489 -28.28 15.30 -4.24
N PHE A 490 -28.46 15.87 -3.04
CA PHE A 490 -27.38 16.11 -2.10
C PHE A 490 -26.67 14.81 -1.69
N ALA A 491 -27.42 13.78 -1.28
CA ALA A 491 -26.86 12.48 -0.91
C ALA A 491 -26.13 11.80 -2.07
N MET A 492 -26.63 11.93 -3.30
CA MET A 492 -26.00 11.40 -4.51
C MET A 492 -24.67 12.11 -4.82
N LEU A 493 -24.60 13.43 -4.65
CA LEU A 493 -23.39 14.23 -4.92
C LEU A 493 -22.36 14.14 -3.80
N TRP A 494 -22.75 13.72 -2.59
CA TRP A 494 -21.88 13.65 -1.42
C TRP A 494 -20.56 12.93 -1.71
N GLN A 495 -20.61 11.75 -2.32
CA GLN A 495 -19.42 10.93 -2.58
C GLN A 495 -18.53 11.51 -3.70
N ILE A 496 -19.07 12.35 -4.57
CA ILE A 496 -18.28 13.14 -5.54
C ILE A 496 -17.52 14.26 -4.81
N MET A 497 -18.13 14.86 -3.78
CA MET A 497 -17.44 15.83 -2.91
C MET A 497 -16.39 15.17 -2.02
N VAL A 498 -16.56 13.90 -1.66
CA VAL A 498 -15.52 13.09 -0.98
C VAL A 498 -14.28 12.95 -1.84
N LEU A 499 -14.42 12.70 -3.15
CA LEU A 499 -13.30 12.65 -4.09
C LEU A 499 -12.47 13.94 -4.12
N THR A 500 -13.11 15.08 -3.91
CA THR A 500 -12.49 16.41 -3.97
C THR A 500 -12.16 16.98 -2.59
N GLY A 501 -12.41 16.26 -1.49
CA GLY A 501 -12.17 16.77 -0.13
C GLY A 501 -13.06 17.95 0.31
N VAL A 502 -13.83 18.56 -0.60
CA VAL A 502 -14.68 19.74 -0.34
C VAL A 502 -15.85 19.40 0.60
N HIS A 503 -16.24 18.12 0.68
CA HIS A 503 -17.31 17.63 1.54
C HIS A 503 -17.15 18.06 3.02
N VAL A 504 -15.93 18.11 3.57
CA VAL A 504 -15.68 18.55 4.96
C VAL A 504 -16.08 20.02 5.16
N ALA A 505 -15.71 20.89 4.23
CA ALA A 505 -16.09 22.30 4.28
C ALA A 505 -17.61 22.48 4.12
N VAL A 506 -18.23 21.67 3.26
CA VAL A 506 -19.68 21.69 3.02
C VAL A 506 -20.46 21.27 4.28
N ILE A 507 -20.09 20.16 4.94
CA ILE A 507 -20.81 19.72 6.15
C ILE A 507 -20.62 20.68 7.31
N MET A 508 -19.41 21.23 7.53
CA MET A 508 -19.21 22.24 8.58
C MET A 508 -20.03 23.50 8.31
N SER A 509 -20.09 23.94 7.04
CA SER A 509 -20.94 25.08 6.65
C SER A 509 -22.42 24.81 6.95
N ILE A 510 -22.91 23.60 6.63
CA ILE A 510 -24.29 23.18 6.95
C ILE A 510 -24.50 23.23 8.47
N MET A 511 -23.62 22.63 9.27
CA MET A 511 -23.76 22.59 10.72
C MET A 511 -23.74 23.99 11.37
N ILE A 512 -22.87 24.90 10.91
CA ILE A 512 -22.81 26.29 11.39
C ILE A 512 -24.14 27.02 11.13
N GLY A 513 -24.76 26.80 9.96
CA GLY A 513 -26.05 27.41 9.62
C GLY A 513 -27.27 26.70 10.21
N THR A 514 -27.10 25.55 10.87
CA THR A 514 -28.21 24.71 11.34
C THR A 514 -28.03 24.22 12.77
N LEU A 515 -27.24 23.16 12.98
CA LEU A 515 -27.08 22.47 14.26
C LEU A 515 -26.31 23.25 15.33
N PHE A 516 -25.53 24.26 14.95
CA PHE A 516 -24.82 25.14 15.87
C PHE A 516 -25.55 26.46 16.15
N GLN A 517 -26.74 26.66 15.56
CA GLN A 517 -27.58 27.81 15.87
C GLN A 517 -28.27 27.63 17.22
N ASN A 518 -28.66 28.75 17.84
CA ASN A 518 -29.42 28.75 19.08
C ASN A 518 -30.63 29.68 18.92
N PRO A 519 -31.86 29.15 18.76
CA PRO A 519 -32.23 27.72 18.83
C PRO A 519 -31.71 26.91 17.63
N VAL A 520 -31.52 25.60 17.84
CA VAL A 520 -31.07 24.67 16.80
C VAL A 520 -32.08 24.62 15.66
N ILE A 521 -31.60 24.65 14.41
CA ILE A 521 -32.42 24.48 13.22
C ILE A 521 -32.24 23.03 12.72
N PRO A 522 -33.25 22.15 12.82
CA PRO A 522 -33.11 20.77 12.36
C PRO A 522 -32.97 20.68 10.84
N THR A 523 -32.13 19.77 10.35
CA THR A 523 -31.87 19.57 8.92
C THR A 523 -31.74 18.10 8.53
N SER A 524 -32.27 17.71 7.38
CA SER A 524 -32.03 16.38 6.78
C SER A 524 -30.65 16.25 6.12
N LEU A 525 -29.99 17.36 5.79
CA LEU A 525 -28.75 17.33 4.99
C LEU A 525 -27.55 16.79 5.78
N ASP A 526 -27.52 17.02 7.09
CA ASP A 526 -26.47 16.50 7.97
C ASP A 526 -26.43 14.96 7.95
N ILE A 527 -27.57 14.33 8.24
CA ILE A 527 -27.72 12.87 8.23
C ILE A 527 -27.76 12.26 6.82
N ALA A 528 -28.00 13.07 5.77
CA ALA A 528 -27.85 12.64 4.38
C ALA A 528 -26.40 12.32 4.00
N THR A 529 -25.41 12.86 4.73
CA THR A 529 -23.99 12.50 4.53
C THR A 529 -23.71 11.03 4.86
N ALA A 530 -24.33 10.51 5.94
CA ALA A 530 -24.26 9.11 6.31
C ALA A 530 -24.91 8.22 5.25
N ILE A 531 -26.06 8.63 4.70
CA ILE A 531 -26.70 7.97 3.55
C ILE A 531 -25.76 7.89 2.35
N GLY A 532 -25.03 8.97 2.08
CA GLY A 532 -23.96 9.01 1.09
C GLY A 532 -22.97 7.87 1.27
N SER A 533 -22.46 7.69 2.49
CA SER A 533 -21.48 6.63 2.81
C SER A 533 -22.09 5.22 2.73
N PHE A 534 -23.33 5.05 3.20
CA PHE A 534 -24.05 3.77 3.08
C PHE A 534 -24.36 3.38 1.64
N GLY A 535 -24.56 4.35 0.73
CA GLY A 535 -24.62 4.08 -0.70
C GLY A 535 -23.34 3.41 -1.22
N GLN A 536 -22.15 3.88 -0.81
CA GLN A 536 -20.88 3.25 -1.17
C GLN A 536 -20.66 1.90 -0.48
N VAL A 537 -21.14 1.72 0.75
CA VAL A 537 -21.20 0.39 1.40
C VAL A 537 -22.05 -0.57 0.56
N GLY A 538 -23.21 -0.13 0.09
CA GLY A 538 -24.05 -0.87 -0.84
C GLY A 538 -23.32 -1.25 -2.11
N ALA A 539 -22.64 -0.28 -2.74
CA ALA A 539 -21.85 -0.54 -3.93
C ALA A 539 -20.71 -1.55 -3.68
N ALA A 540 -20.04 -1.46 -2.54
CA ALA A 540 -19.02 -2.42 -2.14
C ALA A 540 -19.61 -3.83 -2.01
N ILE A 541 -20.78 -3.98 -1.38
CA ILE A 541 -21.51 -5.25 -1.28
C ILE A 541 -21.88 -5.77 -2.69
N GLY A 542 -22.44 -4.93 -3.55
CA GLY A 542 -22.74 -5.29 -4.93
C GLY A 542 -21.51 -5.75 -5.70
N LEU A 543 -20.37 -5.05 -5.53
CA LEU A 543 -19.10 -5.42 -6.13
C LEU A 543 -18.59 -6.77 -5.62
N ILE A 544 -18.70 -7.06 -4.31
CA ILE A 544 -18.32 -8.35 -3.69
C ILE A 544 -19.11 -9.52 -4.29
N VAL A 545 -20.38 -9.29 -4.64
CA VAL A 545 -21.26 -10.28 -5.27
C VAL A 545 -20.87 -10.52 -6.73
N VAL A 546 -20.62 -9.46 -7.50
CA VAL A 546 -20.33 -9.57 -8.94
C VAL A 546 -18.89 -10.01 -9.20
N THR A 547 -17.93 -9.56 -8.40
CA THR A 547 -16.51 -9.78 -8.68
C THR A 547 -16.07 -11.22 -8.41
N ARG A 548 -15.29 -11.74 -9.35
CA ARG A 548 -14.55 -13.00 -9.40
C ARG A 548 -13.07 -12.78 -9.12
N ASN A 549 -12.60 -11.53 -9.07
CA ASN A 549 -11.26 -11.20 -8.61
C ASN A 549 -11.18 -11.36 -7.08
N SER A 550 -10.54 -12.44 -6.63
CA SER A 550 -10.44 -12.77 -5.20
C SER A 550 -9.70 -11.69 -4.39
N GLN A 551 -8.72 -11.01 -4.99
CA GLN A 551 -7.98 -9.94 -4.30
C GLN A 551 -8.86 -8.71 -4.11
N LEU A 552 -9.53 -8.25 -5.18
CA LEU A 552 -10.47 -7.12 -5.10
C LEU A 552 -11.61 -7.43 -4.12
N LYS A 553 -12.14 -8.66 -4.15
CA LYS A 553 -13.18 -9.14 -3.23
C LYS A 553 -12.75 -9.03 -1.77
N ASN A 554 -11.60 -9.61 -1.42
CA ASN A 554 -11.11 -9.61 -0.03
C ASN A 554 -10.77 -8.20 0.46
N TYR A 555 -10.17 -7.37 -0.39
CA TYR A 555 -9.93 -5.96 -0.08
C TYR A 555 -11.23 -5.22 0.21
N THR A 556 -12.24 -5.40 -0.66
CA THR A 556 -13.54 -4.71 -0.54
C THR A 556 -14.26 -5.13 0.74
N ILE A 557 -14.21 -6.43 1.10
CA ILE A 557 -14.74 -6.94 2.38
C ILE A 557 -14.05 -6.25 3.56
N GLY A 558 -12.72 -6.13 3.53
CA GLY A 558 -11.96 -5.47 4.60
C GLY A 558 -12.30 -3.98 4.78
N CYS A 559 -12.81 -3.31 3.73
CA CYS A 559 -13.17 -1.90 3.78
C CYS A 559 -14.59 -1.63 4.30
N LEU A 560 -15.45 -2.65 4.38
CA LEU A 560 -16.86 -2.47 4.80
C LEU A 560 -16.96 -1.90 6.21
N THR A 561 -16.10 -2.34 7.14
CA THR A 561 -16.12 -1.85 8.52
C THR A 561 -15.87 -0.34 8.59
N ALA A 562 -14.90 0.17 7.83
CA ALA A 562 -14.63 1.61 7.76
C ALA A 562 -15.82 2.37 7.13
N GLY A 563 -16.40 1.84 6.05
CA GLY A 563 -17.57 2.42 5.40
C GLY A 563 -18.80 2.52 6.32
N MET A 564 -19.05 1.50 7.14
CA MET A 564 -20.13 1.49 8.13
C MET A 564 -19.93 2.56 9.22
N LEU A 565 -18.68 2.93 9.50
CA LEU A 565 -18.32 4.02 10.41
C LEU A 565 -18.35 5.40 9.73
N GLY A 566 -18.85 5.47 8.49
CA GLY A 566 -18.99 6.71 7.74
C GLY A 566 -17.76 7.10 6.92
N ILE A 567 -16.69 6.30 6.94
CA ILE A 567 -15.42 6.55 6.25
C ILE A 567 -15.42 5.79 4.92
N SER A 568 -15.83 6.46 3.85
CA SER A 568 -16.02 5.84 2.53
C SER A 568 -14.75 5.82 1.68
N GLU A 569 -13.68 6.54 2.04
CA GLU A 569 -12.46 6.70 1.25
C GLU A 569 -11.77 5.37 0.91
N PRO A 570 -11.59 4.41 1.85
CA PRO A 570 -10.98 3.11 1.53
C PRO A 570 -11.80 2.32 0.50
N ILE A 571 -13.13 2.45 0.53
CA ILE A 571 -14.05 1.82 -0.42
C ILE A 571 -13.96 2.52 -1.78
N ILE A 572 -14.04 3.86 -1.80
CA ILE A 572 -14.02 4.66 -3.02
C ILE A 572 -12.72 4.41 -3.77
N TYR A 573 -11.59 4.76 -3.17
CA TYR A 573 -10.31 4.73 -3.86
C TYR A 573 -9.83 3.31 -4.14
N GLY A 574 -10.17 2.38 -3.25
CA GLY A 574 -9.67 1.01 -3.32
C GLY A 574 -10.52 0.04 -4.12
N ALA A 575 -11.83 0.25 -4.19
CA ALA A 575 -12.76 -0.73 -4.75
C ALA A 575 -13.68 -0.13 -5.83
N THR A 576 -14.41 0.96 -5.53
CA THR A 576 -15.53 1.37 -6.39
C THR A 576 -15.13 2.35 -7.50
N LEU A 577 -14.24 3.31 -7.22
CA LEU A 577 -13.76 4.31 -8.19
C LEU A 577 -12.90 3.70 -9.31
N PRO A 578 -11.96 2.77 -9.05
CA PRO A 578 -11.17 2.14 -10.13
C PRO A 578 -12.02 1.43 -11.17
N LYS A 579 -13.24 1.03 -10.81
CA LYS A 579 -14.19 0.38 -11.71
C LYS A 579 -15.31 1.31 -12.21
N VAL A 580 -15.36 2.55 -11.71
CA VAL A 580 -16.28 3.66 -12.02
C VAL A 580 -17.77 3.35 -11.85
N ARG A 581 -18.28 2.27 -12.46
CA ARG A 581 -19.69 1.87 -12.40
C ARG A 581 -20.14 1.48 -10.99
N PRO A 582 -19.36 0.74 -10.17
CA PRO A 582 -19.73 0.53 -8.78
C PRO A 582 -19.81 1.86 -8.01
N PHE A 583 -18.91 2.80 -8.25
CA PHE A 583 -18.96 4.12 -7.60
C PHE A 583 -20.27 4.86 -7.96
N ILE A 584 -20.65 4.87 -9.23
CA ILE A 584 -21.92 5.44 -9.70
C ILE A 584 -23.10 4.70 -9.07
N GLY A 585 -23.06 3.37 -9.01
CA GLY A 585 -24.08 2.56 -8.33
C GLY A 585 -24.28 3.00 -6.88
N GLY A 586 -23.18 3.26 -6.16
CA GLY A 586 -23.24 3.77 -4.79
C GLY A 586 -23.81 5.17 -4.67
N CYS A 587 -23.51 6.08 -5.60
CA CYS A 587 -24.13 7.41 -5.65
C CYS A 587 -25.63 7.33 -5.92
N ILE A 588 -26.06 6.44 -6.83
CA ILE A 588 -27.50 6.21 -7.09
C ILE A 588 -28.19 5.64 -5.85
N GLY A 589 -27.57 4.66 -5.19
CA GLY A 589 -28.05 4.12 -3.92
C GLY A 589 -28.22 5.21 -2.86
N ALA A 590 -27.20 6.04 -2.66
CA ALA A 590 -27.28 7.20 -1.77
C ALA A 590 -28.42 8.15 -2.15
N GLY A 591 -28.62 8.41 -3.44
CA GLY A 591 -29.75 9.22 -3.92
C GLY A 591 -31.11 8.62 -3.56
N LEU A 592 -31.29 7.30 -3.68
CA LEU A 592 -32.54 6.63 -3.29
C LEU A 592 -32.78 6.67 -1.78
N GLY A 593 -31.74 6.44 -0.98
CA GLY A 593 -31.82 6.60 0.48
C GLY A 593 -32.12 8.04 0.88
N GLY A 594 -31.51 9.02 0.19
CA GLY A 594 -31.70 10.45 0.42
C GLY A 594 -33.09 10.92 0.01
N LEU A 595 -33.65 10.35 -1.07
CA LEU A 595 -35.02 10.59 -1.48
C LEU A 595 -36.00 10.18 -0.39
N MET A 596 -35.83 8.95 0.13
CA MET A 596 -36.70 8.44 1.19
C MET A 596 -36.51 9.25 2.49
N LEU A 597 -35.27 9.62 2.83
CA LEU A 597 -34.96 10.49 3.96
C LEU A 597 -35.71 11.83 3.88
N GLY A 598 -35.68 12.47 2.70
CA GLY A 598 -36.39 13.73 2.46
C GLY A 598 -37.91 13.58 2.43
N LEU A 599 -38.45 12.48 1.88
CA LEU A 599 -39.88 12.17 1.88
C LEU A 599 -40.44 11.95 3.29
N LEU A 600 -39.67 11.27 4.14
CA LEU A 600 -40.03 11.02 5.54
C LEU A 600 -39.75 12.22 6.44
N ASN A 601 -39.11 13.28 5.90
CA ASN A 601 -38.78 14.52 6.60
C ASN A 601 -38.02 14.29 7.92
N ILE A 602 -37.12 13.31 7.93
CA ILE A 602 -36.29 12.99 9.10
C ILE A 602 -35.14 13.98 9.16
N LYS A 603 -34.94 14.57 10.34
CA LYS A 603 -33.95 15.64 10.54
C LYS A 603 -33.04 15.32 11.71
N ALA A 604 -31.78 15.75 11.57
CA ALA A 604 -30.86 15.86 12.67
C ALA A 604 -31.27 17.05 13.55
N SER A 605 -31.33 16.85 14.86
CA SER A 605 -31.62 17.90 15.85
C SER A 605 -30.46 18.10 16.83
N ILE A 606 -29.47 17.20 16.81
CA ILE A 606 -28.30 17.22 17.68
C ILE A 606 -27.11 16.78 16.84
N VAL A 607 -25.93 17.31 17.15
CA VAL A 607 -24.66 16.91 16.55
C VAL A 607 -24.31 15.49 17.00
N SER A 608 -23.93 14.61 16.06
CA SER A 608 -23.73 13.18 16.31
C SER A 608 -22.42 12.64 15.70
N GLY A 609 -22.13 11.37 15.96
CA GLY A 609 -21.06 10.62 15.30
C GLY A 609 -21.39 10.24 13.85
N LEU A 610 -20.37 9.76 13.13
CA LEU A 610 -20.49 9.40 11.71
C LEU A 610 -21.04 7.98 11.49
N GLY A 611 -21.46 7.68 10.26
CA GLY A 611 -21.88 6.35 9.85
C GLY A 611 -23.07 5.83 10.66
N VAL A 612 -22.98 4.60 11.19
CA VAL A 612 -24.04 4.01 12.02
C VAL A 612 -24.36 4.81 13.29
N PHE A 613 -23.44 5.65 13.76
CA PHE A 613 -23.69 6.45 14.97
C PHE A 613 -24.51 7.70 14.68
N SER A 614 -24.66 8.09 13.41
CA SER A 614 -25.50 9.23 12.99
C SER A 614 -26.97 9.08 13.39
N ILE A 615 -27.41 7.88 13.77
CA ILE A 615 -28.75 7.65 14.32
C ILE A 615 -29.01 8.44 15.60
N THR A 616 -27.97 8.75 16.38
CA THR A 616 -28.14 9.54 17.60
C THR A 616 -28.41 11.02 17.32
N ALA A 617 -28.20 11.49 16.09
CA ALA A 617 -28.61 12.83 15.66
C ALA A 617 -30.14 12.98 15.58
N VAL A 618 -30.83 11.85 15.40
CA VAL A 618 -32.27 11.79 15.14
C VAL A 618 -33.01 11.56 16.45
N THR A 619 -33.92 12.49 16.77
CA THR A 619 -34.78 12.38 17.95
C THR A 619 -36.05 11.59 17.66
N GLY A 620 -36.42 10.70 18.58
CA GLY A 620 -37.64 9.90 18.53
C GLY A 620 -37.41 8.50 17.95
N PHE A 621 -37.87 7.48 18.66
CA PHE A 621 -37.64 6.07 18.32
C PHE A 621 -38.16 5.70 16.92
N VAL A 622 -39.35 6.18 16.54
CA VAL A 622 -39.93 5.94 15.21
C VAL A 622 -39.06 6.54 14.10
N ASN A 623 -38.59 7.78 14.28
CA ASN A 623 -37.73 8.44 13.31
C ASN A 623 -36.37 7.73 13.17
N GLN A 624 -35.82 7.21 14.28
CA GLN A 624 -34.60 6.41 14.26
C GLN A 624 -34.78 5.11 13.46
N LEU A 625 -35.91 4.40 13.65
CA LEU A 625 -36.22 3.21 12.85
C LEU A 625 -36.40 3.53 11.37
N LEU A 626 -37.11 4.61 11.05
CA LEU A 626 -37.27 5.07 9.67
C LEU A 626 -35.94 5.51 9.05
N PHE A 627 -35.02 6.05 9.85
CA PHE A 627 -33.68 6.39 9.38
C PHE A 627 -32.85 5.15 9.04
N ILE A 628 -32.93 4.09 9.86
CA ILE A 628 -32.33 2.78 9.54
C ILE A 628 -32.90 2.25 8.22
N LEU A 629 -34.21 2.38 7.98
CA LEU A 629 -34.80 2.01 6.71
C LEU A 629 -34.16 2.78 5.54
N CYS A 630 -33.87 4.07 5.71
CA CYS A 630 -33.16 4.88 4.70
C CYS A 630 -31.76 4.32 4.41
N TRP A 631 -31.04 3.83 5.42
CA TRP A 631 -29.75 3.17 5.23
C TRP A 631 -29.89 1.89 4.43
N LEU A 632 -30.89 1.06 4.75
CA LEU A 632 -31.14 -0.19 4.03
C LEU A 632 -31.50 0.07 2.57
N VAL A 633 -32.27 1.12 2.28
CA VAL A 633 -32.57 1.55 0.89
C VAL A 633 -31.29 2.03 0.20
N ALA A 634 -30.44 2.79 0.87
CA ALA A 634 -29.17 3.24 0.29
C ALA A 634 -28.21 2.08 -0.04
N ILE A 635 -28.06 1.15 0.91
CA ILE A 635 -27.24 -0.05 0.77
C ILE A 635 -27.82 -0.97 -0.32
N GLY A 636 -29.12 -1.25 -0.27
CA GLY A 636 -29.83 -2.09 -1.22
C GLY A 636 -29.79 -1.51 -2.64
N GLY A 637 -30.06 -0.21 -2.78
CA GLY A 637 -29.94 0.51 -4.04
C GLY A 637 -28.51 0.51 -4.58
N GLY A 638 -27.52 0.81 -3.72
CA GLY A 638 -26.11 0.78 -4.09
C GLY A 638 -25.66 -0.59 -4.59
N ALA A 639 -26.08 -1.66 -3.90
CA ALA A 639 -25.80 -3.03 -4.28
C ALA A 639 -26.48 -3.41 -5.60
N LEU A 640 -27.78 -3.15 -5.71
CA LEU A 640 -28.58 -3.46 -6.90
C LEU A 640 -28.03 -2.76 -8.15
N PHE A 641 -27.83 -1.44 -8.10
CA PHE A 641 -27.31 -0.70 -9.24
C PHE A 641 -25.88 -1.10 -9.58
N THR A 642 -25.06 -1.44 -8.59
CA THR A 642 -23.73 -2.00 -8.87
C THR A 642 -23.84 -3.33 -9.60
N ILE A 643 -24.72 -4.24 -9.16
CA ILE A 643 -24.93 -5.54 -9.82
C ILE A 643 -25.44 -5.37 -11.26
N LEU A 644 -26.33 -4.41 -11.50
CA LEU A 644 -26.91 -4.15 -12.81
C LEU A 644 -25.92 -3.44 -13.76
N LEU A 645 -25.16 -2.48 -13.27
CA LEU A 645 -24.29 -1.63 -14.09
C LEU A 645 -22.90 -2.24 -14.30
N TYR A 646 -22.35 -2.92 -13.30
CA TYR A 646 -20.99 -3.44 -13.33
C TYR A 646 -20.95 -4.83 -13.98
N SER A 647 -20.05 -4.97 -14.96
CA SER A 647 -19.67 -6.25 -15.53
C SER A 647 -18.14 -6.32 -15.43
N GLU A 648 -17.64 -7.44 -14.90
CA GLU A 648 -16.21 -7.58 -14.58
C GLU A 648 -15.32 -7.49 -15.81
N LYS A 649 -15.73 -8.09 -16.92
CA LYS A 649 -14.98 -8.07 -18.17
C LYS A 649 -15.83 -7.54 -19.29
N TRP A 650 -15.19 -6.90 -20.26
CA TRP A 650 -15.87 -6.58 -21.50
C TRP A 650 -16.04 -7.87 -22.31
N ASP A 651 -17.15 -7.95 -23.01
CA ASP A 651 -17.31 -8.97 -24.05
C ASP A 651 -16.44 -8.52 -25.23
N GLU A 652 -15.39 -9.30 -25.52
CA GLU A 652 -14.34 -8.99 -26.49
C GLU A 652 -14.94 -8.72 -27.87
N ILE A 653 -15.96 -9.50 -28.24
CA ILE A 653 -16.68 -9.40 -29.51
C ILE A 653 -17.55 -8.15 -29.53
N LYS A 654 -18.44 -7.99 -28.53
CA LYS A 654 -19.36 -6.84 -28.46
C LYS A 654 -18.60 -5.52 -28.38
N PHE A 655 -17.49 -5.49 -27.64
CA PHE A 655 -16.63 -4.32 -27.53
C PHE A 655 -15.96 -3.99 -28.85
N SER A 656 -15.33 -4.98 -29.50
CA SER A 656 -14.66 -4.78 -30.79
C SER A 656 -15.65 -4.32 -31.86
N LYS A 657 -16.82 -4.98 -32.00
CA LYS A 657 -17.90 -4.56 -32.91
C LYS A 657 -18.35 -3.12 -32.63
N LYS A 658 -18.43 -2.69 -31.37
CA LYS A 658 -18.76 -1.31 -31.02
C LYS A 658 -17.70 -0.31 -31.47
N GLN A 659 -16.40 -0.66 -31.40
CA GLN A 659 -15.34 0.23 -31.89
C GLN A 659 -15.33 0.28 -33.41
N PHE A 660 -15.43 -0.87 -34.08
CA PHE A 660 -15.59 -0.92 -35.53
C PHE A 660 -16.81 -0.14 -36.01
N GLY A 661 -17.96 -0.23 -35.33
CA GLY A 661 -19.12 0.61 -35.65
C GLY A 661 -18.85 2.13 -35.63
N LYS A 662 -17.97 2.61 -34.73
CA LYS A 662 -17.53 4.01 -34.74
C LYS A 662 -16.58 4.31 -35.90
N ILE A 663 -15.63 3.43 -36.16
CA ILE A 663 -14.68 3.53 -37.28
C ILE A 663 -15.46 3.55 -38.60
N ASN A 664 -16.38 2.62 -38.79
CA ASN A 664 -17.24 2.49 -39.97
C ASN A 664 -18.10 3.74 -40.15
N SER A 665 -18.63 4.33 -39.06
CA SER A 665 -19.38 5.59 -39.15
C SER A 665 -18.53 6.78 -39.62
N ILE A 666 -17.24 6.81 -39.28
CA ILE A 666 -16.31 7.86 -39.75
C ILE A 666 -15.92 7.59 -41.21
N ILE A 667 -15.48 6.38 -41.53
CA ILE A 667 -15.01 6.00 -42.87
C ILE A 667 -16.12 6.09 -43.90
N SER A 668 -17.32 5.57 -43.59
CA SER A 668 -18.44 5.65 -44.54
C SER A 668 -18.77 7.09 -44.93
N LYS A 669 -18.72 8.03 -43.97
CA LYS A 669 -18.92 9.46 -44.29
C LYS A 669 -17.83 10.01 -45.21
N ILE A 670 -16.57 9.65 -44.98
CA ILE A 670 -15.44 10.08 -45.83
C ILE A 670 -15.53 9.47 -47.24
N LEU A 671 -15.87 8.18 -47.35
CA LEU A 671 -16.03 7.51 -48.64
C LEU A 671 -17.20 8.09 -49.44
N ILE A 672 -18.34 8.35 -48.79
CA ILE A 672 -19.51 8.97 -49.42
C ILE A 672 -19.20 10.39 -49.88
N ALA A 673 -18.49 11.16 -49.05
CA ALA A 673 -17.96 12.47 -49.43
C ALA A 673 -17.09 12.37 -50.69
N ASN A 674 -16.24 11.35 -50.80
CA ASN A 674 -15.40 11.09 -51.97
C ASN A 674 -16.15 10.45 -53.17
N GLY A 675 -17.48 10.44 -53.18
CA GLY A 675 -18.29 10.04 -54.34
C GLY A 675 -18.69 8.56 -54.41
N LEU A 676 -18.45 7.75 -53.37
CA LEU A 676 -18.96 6.37 -53.30
C LEU A 676 -20.44 6.33 -52.88
N GLU A 677 -21.23 5.45 -53.51
CA GLU A 677 -22.58 5.19 -53.03
C GLU A 677 -22.57 4.60 -51.61
N GLN A 678 -23.58 4.95 -50.82
CA GLN A 678 -23.68 4.54 -49.42
C GLN A 678 -23.67 3.01 -49.23
N LYS A 679 -24.28 2.27 -50.17
CA LYS A 679 -24.34 0.80 -50.12
C LYS A 679 -22.96 0.20 -50.40
N GLU A 680 -22.28 0.69 -51.43
CA GLU A 680 -20.95 0.25 -51.84
C GLU A 680 -19.89 0.56 -50.76
N ALA A 681 -19.95 1.77 -50.16
CA ALA A 681 -19.07 2.14 -49.05
C ALA A 681 -19.23 1.18 -47.85
N LYS A 682 -20.46 0.79 -47.50
CA LYS A 682 -20.71 -0.16 -46.41
C LYS A 682 -20.22 -1.57 -46.74
N GLU A 683 -20.48 -2.07 -47.95
CA GLU A 683 -20.04 -3.40 -48.37
C GLU A 683 -18.51 -3.51 -48.35
N LYS A 684 -17.80 -2.48 -48.84
CA LYS A 684 -16.34 -2.43 -48.85
C LYS A 684 -15.74 -2.45 -47.44
N ILE A 685 -16.31 -1.68 -46.51
CA ILE A 685 -15.87 -1.66 -45.11
C ILE A 685 -16.16 -3.01 -44.43
N ASN A 686 -17.37 -3.56 -44.63
CA ASN A 686 -17.77 -4.83 -44.04
C ASN A 686 -16.86 -5.98 -44.50
N LEU A 687 -16.45 -5.99 -45.77
CA LEU A 687 -15.54 -7.00 -46.31
C LEU A 687 -14.18 -7.00 -45.59
N ILE A 688 -13.65 -5.81 -45.31
CA ILE A 688 -12.34 -5.60 -44.66
C ILE A 688 -12.39 -6.02 -43.18
N GLU A 689 -13.45 -5.69 -42.45
CA GLU A 689 -13.55 -6.05 -41.03
C GLU A 689 -13.97 -7.50 -40.79
N LYS A 690 -14.62 -8.15 -41.77
CA LYS A 690 -15.24 -9.47 -41.61
C LYS A 690 -14.23 -10.52 -41.12
N GLN A 691 -13.04 -10.56 -41.72
CA GLN A 691 -12.02 -11.54 -41.34
C GLN A 691 -11.62 -11.44 -39.87
N TYR A 692 -11.44 -10.21 -39.36
CA TYR A 692 -11.12 -9.99 -37.95
C TYR A 692 -12.30 -10.37 -37.03
N ILE A 693 -13.52 -9.99 -37.39
CA ILE A 693 -14.71 -10.28 -36.58
C ILE A 693 -14.98 -11.78 -36.51
N ASP A 694 -14.88 -12.50 -37.63
CA ASP A 694 -15.08 -13.95 -37.70
C ASP A 694 -14.02 -14.69 -36.84
N GLU A 695 -12.76 -14.28 -36.92
CA GLU A 695 -11.69 -14.85 -36.08
C GLU A 695 -11.92 -14.57 -34.58
N LEU A 696 -12.37 -13.36 -34.25
CA LEU A 696 -12.69 -12.98 -32.87
C LEU A 696 -13.86 -13.81 -32.32
N GLU A 697 -14.86 -14.11 -33.15
CA GLU A 697 -15.97 -15.00 -32.79
C GLU A 697 -15.52 -16.45 -32.61
N ASN A 698 -14.67 -16.95 -33.50
CA ASN A 698 -14.07 -18.29 -33.39
C ASN A 698 -13.21 -18.45 -32.11
N SER A 699 -12.58 -17.35 -31.68
CA SER A 699 -11.72 -17.31 -30.49
C SER A 699 -12.50 -17.25 -29.16
N LYS A 700 -13.83 -17.16 -29.18
CA LYS A 700 -14.67 -16.98 -27.98
C LYS A 700 -14.43 -18.03 -26.89
N LEU A 701 -14.24 -19.29 -27.27
CA LEU A 701 -14.00 -20.38 -26.32
C LEU A 701 -12.62 -20.24 -25.64
N ILE A 702 -11.60 -19.77 -26.37
CA ILE A 702 -10.25 -19.53 -25.87
C ILE A 702 -10.28 -18.46 -24.78
N PHE A 703 -10.95 -17.31 -25.06
CA PHE A 703 -11.16 -16.25 -24.06
C PHE A 703 -11.86 -16.77 -22.80
N LYS A 704 -12.90 -17.60 -22.96
CA LYS A 704 -13.66 -18.19 -21.85
C LYS A 704 -12.82 -19.14 -21.01
N ASN A 705 -12.00 -19.98 -21.64
CA ASN A 705 -11.14 -20.94 -20.94
C ASN A 705 -10.01 -20.21 -20.19
N TYR A 706 -9.36 -19.24 -20.82
CA TYR A 706 -8.34 -18.41 -20.18
C TYR A 706 -8.90 -17.64 -18.98
N TYR A 707 -10.10 -17.08 -19.10
CA TYR A 707 -10.77 -16.40 -17.99
C TYR A 707 -11.02 -17.34 -16.79
N LYS A 708 -11.45 -18.58 -17.02
CA LYS A 708 -11.63 -19.58 -15.95
C LYS A 708 -10.31 -19.93 -15.26
N TYR A 709 -9.26 -20.15 -16.04
CA TYR A 709 -7.90 -20.37 -15.53
C TYR A 709 -7.47 -19.23 -14.60
N PHE A 710 -7.65 -17.99 -15.05
CA PHE A 710 -7.18 -16.80 -14.33
C PHE A 710 -7.92 -16.56 -13.01
N ILE A 711 -9.22 -16.88 -12.94
CA ILE A 711 -10.01 -16.82 -11.69
C ILE A 711 -9.41 -17.74 -10.62
N LEU A 712 -9.06 -18.98 -10.98
CA LEU A 712 -8.54 -19.96 -10.03
C LEU A 712 -7.12 -19.61 -9.60
N LYS A 713 -6.27 -19.16 -10.54
CA LYS A 713 -4.93 -18.66 -10.22
C LYS A 713 -4.97 -17.55 -9.17
N THR A 714 -5.78 -16.51 -9.42
CA THR A 714 -5.90 -15.36 -8.50
C THR A 714 -6.51 -15.73 -7.14
N LYS A 715 -7.31 -16.80 -7.06
CA LYS A 715 -7.81 -17.36 -5.79
C LYS A 715 -6.68 -17.95 -4.96
N TYR A 716 -5.76 -18.71 -5.54
CA TYR A 716 -4.61 -19.27 -4.83
C TYR A 716 -3.61 -18.17 -4.43
N GLU A 717 -3.33 -17.21 -5.31
CA GLU A 717 -2.50 -16.04 -4.99
C GLU A 717 -3.10 -15.22 -3.84
N ALA A 718 -4.43 -15.03 -3.80
CA ALA A 718 -5.09 -14.35 -2.69
C ALA A 718 -4.94 -15.11 -1.36
N LYS A 719 -5.00 -16.45 -1.38
CA LYS A 719 -4.72 -17.27 -0.19
C LYS A 719 -3.27 -17.12 0.26
N LEU A 720 -2.32 -17.13 -0.67
CA LEU A 720 -0.90 -16.96 -0.37
C LEU A 720 -0.65 -15.60 0.30
N ASN A 721 -1.26 -14.53 -0.21
CA ASN A 721 -1.19 -13.19 0.38
C ASN A 721 -1.75 -13.13 1.81
N LEU A 722 -2.84 -13.86 2.09
CA LEU A 722 -3.38 -13.96 3.45
C LEU A 722 -2.41 -14.67 4.40
N ILE A 723 -1.72 -15.72 3.94
CA ILE A 723 -0.70 -16.41 4.73
C ILE A 723 0.50 -15.51 4.98
N LEU A 724 0.97 -14.78 3.96
CA LEU A 724 2.04 -13.79 4.10
C LEU A 724 1.66 -12.69 5.11
N ALA A 725 0.45 -12.14 5.04
CA ALA A 725 -0.03 -11.13 5.99
C ALA A 725 -0.17 -11.70 7.42
N LYS A 726 -0.59 -12.96 7.56
CA LYS A 726 -0.66 -13.65 8.85
C LYS A 726 0.73 -13.87 9.44
N GLU A 727 1.68 -14.29 8.60
CA GLU A 727 3.09 -14.45 8.99
C GLU A 727 3.65 -13.13 9.51
N GLU A 728 3.47 -12.05 8.74
CA GLU A 728 3.93 -10.70 9.08
C GLU A 728 3.31 -10.19 10.39
N LYS A 729 2.00 -10.34 10.57
CA LYS A 729 1.31 -9.96 11.80
C LYS A 729 1.86 -10.71 13.01
N ASN A 730 2.07 -12.02 12.88
CA ASN A 730 2.55 -12.86 13.98
C ASN A 730 4.02 -12.58 14.29
N LYS A 731 4.88 -12.43 13.26
CA LYS A 731 6.27 -11.96 13.43
C LYS A 731 6.30 -10.63 14.18
N ARG A 732 5.48 -9.65 13.80
CA ARG A 732 5.41 -8.34 14.47
C ARG A 732 4.99 -8.46 15.94
N ILE A 733 4.02 -9.32 16.25
CA ILE A 733 3.58 -9.57 17.63
C ILE A 733 4.71 -10.24 18.43
N LEU A 734 5.38 -11.24 17.86
CA LEU A 734 6.49 -11.95 18.51
C LEU A 734 7.70 -11.03 18.72
N PHE A 735 8.04 -10.21 17.72
CA PHE A 735 9.07 -9.18 17.81
C PHE A 735 8.75 -8.16 18.91
N ALA A 736 7.51 -7.65 18.96
CA ALA A 736 7.11 -6.70 20.01
C ALA A 736 7.16 -7.32 21.42
N LYS A 737 6.80 -8.61 21.54
CA LYS A 737 6.92 -9.36 22.81
C LYS A 737 8.38 -9.58 23.19
N ALA A 738 9.23 -10.01 22.24
CA ALA A 738 10.64 -10.22 22.45
C ALA A 738 11.34 -8.91 22.84
N LYS A 739 11.04 -7.81 22.14
CA LYS A 739 11.53 -6.47 22.46
C LYS A 739 11.08 -6.01 23.85
N LYS A 740 9.81 -6.15 24.20
CA LYS A 740 9.30 -5.79 25.54
C LYS A 740 9.95 -6.60 26.67
N LEU A 741 10.26 -7.88 26.42
CA LEU A 741 10.98 -8.73 27.38
C LEU A 741 12.46 -8.36 27.46
N LEU A 742 13.09 -8.03 26.32
CA LEU A 742 14.47 -7.57 26.24
C LEU A 742 14.67 -6.21 26.95
N ASP A 743 13.70 -5.31 26.83
CA ASP A 743 13.71 -3.97 27.44
C ASP A 743 13.39 -4.00 28.95
N ASN A 744 12.93 -5.13 29.48
CA ASN A 744 12.60 -5.30 30.90
C ASN A 744 13.80 -5.87 31.67
N GLU A 745 14.47 -5.02 32.45
CA GLU A 745 15.65 -5.38 33.25
C GLU A 745 15.42 -6.49 34.29
N LYS A 746 14.16 -6.78 34.64
CA LYS A 746 13.78 -7.84 35.59
C LYS A 746 13.29 -9.13 34.91
N ALA A 747 13.32 -9.21 33.58
CA ALA A 747 12.84 -10.38 32.85
C ALA A 747 13.84 -11.54 32.94
N ASP A 748 13.30 -12.77 33.03
CA ASP A 748 14.07 -14.01 33.00
C ASP A 748 14.76 -14.18 31.63
N GLN A 749 16.09 -14.28 31.64
CA GLN A 749 16.92 -14.34 30.43
C GLN A 749 16.61 -15.57 29.55
N GLU A 750 16.16 -16.69 30.12
CA GLU A 750 15.74 -17.84 29.31
C GLU A 750 14.46 -17.55 28.54
N LYS A 751 13.51 -16.83 29.15
CA LYS A 751 12.27 -16.39 28.48
C LYS A 751 12.52 -15.31 27.44
N VAL A 752 13.51 -14.43 27.67
CA VAL A 752 13.97 -13.44 26.68
C VAL A 752 14.53 -14.17 25.46
N ASN A 753 15.46 -15.11 25.67
CA ASN A 753 16.08 -15.89 24.60
C ASN A 753 15.05 -16.74 23.83
N GLU A 754 14.11 -17.39 24.53
CA GLU A 754 13.02 -18.15 23.90
C GLU A 754 12.10 -17.24 23.06
N ALA A 755 11.80 -16.03 23.54
CA ALA A 755 10.99 -15.07 22.80
C ALA A 755 11.71 -14.54 21.55
N ILE A 756 13.03 -14.34 21.62
CA ILE A 756 13.85 -13.90 20.48
C ILE A 756 13.95 -15.01 19.43
N ILE A 757 14.22 -16.25 19.82
CA ILE A 757 14.23 -17.42 18.92
C ILE A 757 12.85 -17.57 18.24
N LYS A 758 11.77 -17.53 19.02
CA LYS A 758 10.40 -17.57 18.48
C LYS A 758 10.14 -16.44 17.50
N SER A 759 10.65 -15.23 17.76
CA SER A 759 10.49 -14.09 16.85
C SER A 759 11.27 -14.26 15.55
N ASN A 760 12.54 -14.65 15.64
CA ASN A 760 13.45 -14.76 14.51
C ASN A 760 13.07 -15.94 13.59
N ASP A 761 12.69 -17.07 14.17
CA ASP A 761 12.47 -18.32 13.41
C ASP A 761 11.04 -18.50 12.93
N TYR A 762 10.06 -17.74 13.46
CA TYR A 762 8.67 -17.90 13.09
C TYR A 762 8.49 -17.69 11.59
N ASN A 763 8.08 -18.72 10.87
CA ASN A 763 7.76 -18.60 9.45
C ASN A 763 6.62 -19.55 9.10
N LEU A 764 5.89 -19.26 8.02
CA LEU A 764 4.86 -20.14 7.48
C LEU A 764 5.34 -20.81 6.18
N SER A 765 6.64 -21.15 6.11
CA SER A 765 7.30 -21.69 4.91
C SER A 765 6.57 -22.90 4.31
N SER A 766 6.18 -23.86 5.14
CA SER A 766 5.42 -25.05 4.71
C SER A 766 4.11 -24.70 4.00
N GLN A 767 3.30 -23.79 4.58
CA GLN A 767 2.01 -23.41 3.97
C GLN A 767 2.19 -22.55 2.71
N LYS A 768 3.24 -21.72 2.67
CA LYS A 768 3.62 -20.95 1.47
C LYS A 768 4.08 -21.88 0.35
N ALA A 769 4.93 -22.86 0.65
CA ALA A 769 5.42 -23.85 -0.30
C ALA A 769 4.27 -24.69 -0.87
N GLU A 770 3.32 -25.14 -0.04
CA GLU A 770 2.14 -25.87 -0.49
C GLU A 770 1.30 -25.06 -1.50
N LEU A 771 1.05 -23.78 -1.21
CA LEU A 771 0.29 -22.92 -2.13
C LEU A 771 1.07 -22.59 -3.40
N ASN A 772 2.37 -22.36 -3.31
CA ASN A 772 3.22 -22.14 -4.48
C ASN A 772 3.25 -23.36 -5.39
N ASN A 773 3.35 -24.56 -4.82
CA ASN A 773 3.28 -25.81 -5.57
C ASN A 773 1.92 -25.95 -6.26
N LYS A 774 0.81 -25.69 -5.56
CA LYS A 774 -0.53 -25.69 -6.17
C LYS A 774 -0.68 -24.67 -7.31
N ILE A 775 -0.08 -23.48 -7.18
CA ILE A 775 -0.07 -22.48 -8.26
C ILE A 775 0.72 -22.99 -9.46
N ASN A 776 1.88 -23.60 -9.23
CA ASN A 776 2.74 -24.14 -10.27
C ASN A 776 2.09 -25.33 -10.99
N GLU A 777 1.54 -26.28 -10.24
CA GLU A 777 0.74 -27.40 -10.77
C GLU A 777 -0.41 -26.89 -11.63
N TRP A 778 -1.18 -25.91 -11.13
CA TRP A 778 -2.28 -25.31 -11.88
C TRP A 778 -1.83 -24.62 -13.17
N ASN A 779 -0.64 -23.99 -13.17
CA ASN A 779 -0.07 -23.39 -14.38
C ASN A 779 0.35 -24.46 -15.39
N ILE A 780 0.94 -25.57 -14.93
CA ILE A 780 1.35 -26.70 -15.78
C ILE A 780 0.11 -27.36 -16.41
N GLU A 781 -0.92 -27.65 -15.60
CA GLU A 781 -2.17 -28.25 -16.08
C GLU A 781 -2.88 -27.40 -17.14
N ASN A 782 -2.71 -26.08 -17.09
CA ASN A 782 -3.34 -25.12 -18.00
C ASN A 782 -2.36 -24.51 -19.03
N GLU A 783 -1.15 -25.06 -19.18
CA GLU A 783 -0.12 -24.51 -20.06
C GLU A 783 -0.63 -24.37 -21.51
N LYS A 784 -1.40 -25.35 -21.98
CA LYS A 784 -2.04 -25.31 -23.30
C LYS A 784 -3.01 -24.13 -23.45
N VAL A 785 -3.84 -23.88 -22.45
CA VAL A 785 -4.81 -22.76 -22.46
C VAL A 785 -4.08 -21.41 -22.47
N ILE A 786 -2.97 -21.29 -21.75
CA ILE A 786 -2.14 -20.08 -21.71
C ILE A 786 -1.52 -19.84 -23.09
N LYS A 787 -0.88 -20.86 -23.66
CA LYS A 787 -0.24 -20.78 -24.99
C LYS A 787 -1.26 -20.46 -26.08
N GLU A 788 -2.40 -21.14 -26.11
CA GLU A 788 -3.48 -20.86 -27.08
C GLU A 788 -3.96 -19.41 -26.95
N TYR A 789 -4.18 -18.91 -25.74
CA TYR A 789 -4.59 -17.52 -25.53
C TYR A 789 -3.55 -16.52 -26.04
N ASP A 790 -2.27 -16.69 -25.68
CA ASP A 790 -1.22 -15.75 -26.08
C ASP A 790 -1.00 -15.75 -27.60
N LEU A 791 -1.09 -16.91 -28.25
CA LEU A 791 -1.07 -17.01 -29.72
C LEU A 791 -2.29 -16.32 -30.37
N THR A 792 -3.48 -16.52 -29.82
CA THR A 792 -4.70 -15.85 -30.29
C THR A 792 -4.61 -14.34 -30.14
N ILE A 793 -4.07 -13.83 -29.02
CA ILE A 793 -3.86 -12.39 -28.83
C ILE A 793 -2.88 -11.83 -29.85
N ALA A 794 -1.77 -12.53 -30.12
CA ALA A 794 -0.79 -12.11 -31.12
C ALA A 794 -1.42 -12.07 -32.53
N LYS A 795 -2.16 -13.13 -32.91
CA LYS A 795 -2.87 -13.22 -34.19
C LYS A 795 -3.90 -12.09 -34.35
N LEU A 796 -4.79 -11.90 -33.36
CA LEU A 796 -5.80 -10.85 -33.39
C LEU A 796 -5.17 -9.46 -33.42
N THR A 797 -4.04 -9.27 -32.75
CA THR A 797 -3.28 -8.01 -32.76
C THR A 797 -2.79 -7.65 -34.16
N GLN A 798 -2.20 -8.62 -34.85
CA GLN A 798 -1.79 -8.43 -36.23
C GLN A 798 -3.01 -8.14 -37.13
N MET A 799 -4.06 -8.95 -37.01
CA MET A 799 -5.26 -8.81 -37.86
C MET A 799 -5.93 -7.45 -37.72
N TYR A 800 -6.19 -6.97 -36.50
CA TYR A 800 -6.84 -5.65 -36.37
C TYR A 800 -5.93 -4.52 -36.85
N ASN A 801 -4.61 -4.64 -36.69
CA ASN A 801 -3.67 -3.63 -37.19
C ASN A 801 -3.66 -3.58 -38.72
N ASP A 802 -3.73 -4.73 -39.38
CA ASP A 802 -3.84 -4.81 -40.83
C ASP A 802 -5.19 -4.27 -41.32
N THR A 803 -6.30 -4.62 -40.64
CA THR A 803 -7.63 -4.05 -40.89
C THR A 803 -7.61 -2.52 -40.75
N LEU A 804 -7.03 -1.97 -39.69
CA LEU A 804 -6.95 -0.50 -39.50
C LEU A 804 -6.13 0.17 -40.60
N LYS A 805 -5.03 -0.43 -41.05
CA LYS A 805 -4.20 0.09 -42.16
C LYS A 805 -4.97 0.10 -43.48
N GLU A 806 -5.69 -0.97 -43.81
CA GLU A 806 -6.52 -1.02 -45.02
C GLU A 806 -7.63 0.03 -44.97
N LEU A 807 -8.30 0.16 -43.82
CA LEU A 807 -9.34 1.15 -43.58
C LEU A 807 -8.80 2.60 -43.68
N ALA A 808 -7.61 2.86 -43.16
CA ALA A 808 -6.93 4.15 -43.32
C ALA A 808 -6.59 4.43 -44.79
N LYS A 809 -6.13 3.42 -45.54
CA LYS A 809 -5.78 3.53 -46.96
C LYS A 809 -6.98 3.86 -47.84
N ILE A 810 -8.11 3.17 -47.66
CA ILE A 810 -9.31 3.44 -48.48
C ILE A 810 -9.95 4.80 -48.17
N SER A 811 -9.79 5.30 -46.95
CA SER A 811 -10.39 6.58 -46.50
C SER A 811 -9.44 7.77 -46.62
N ASN A 812 -8.15 7.53 -46.91
CA ASN A 812 -7.09 8.52 -46.83
C ASN A 812 -7.05 9.27 -45.47
N PHE A 813 -7.35 8.56 -44.38
CA PHE A 813 -7.45 9.14 -43.04
C PHE A 813 -6.66 8.31 -42.02
N GLU A 814 -5.37 8.64 -41.84
CA GLU A 814 -4.44 7.90 -40.98
C GLU A 814 -4.84 7.91 -39.49
N ASN A 815 -5.57 8.93 -39.02
CA ASN A 815 -5.92 9.05 -37.60
C ASN A 815 -6.87 7.95 -37.11
N ILE A 816 -7.42 7.11 -37.99
CA ILE A 816 -8.11 5.86 -37.63
C ILE A 816 -7.19 4.89 -36.88
N MET A 817 -5.88 4.91 -37.14
CA MET A 817 -4.89 4.07 -36.43
C MET A 817 -4.92 4.29 -34.91
N LYS A 818 -5.36 5.48 -34.44
CA LYS A 818 -5.51 5.78 -33.01
C LYS A 818 -6.54 4.85 -32.31
N PHE A 819 -7.40 4.15 -33.05
CA PHE A 819 -8.30 3.14 -32.48
C PHE A 819 -7.61 1.83 -32.06
N GLU A 820 -6.35 1.61 -32.44
CA GLU A 820 -5.54 0.45 -32.02
C GLU A 820 -5.60 0.24 -30.50
N ASN A 821 -5.42 1.31 -29.71
CA ASN A 821 -5.48 1.24 -28.25
C ASN A 821 -6.80 0.64 -27.74
N ASN A 822 -7.92 0.94 -28.40
CA ASN A 822 -9.22 0.43 -28.00
C ASN A 822 -9.36 -1.06 -28.33
N LEU A 823 -8.95 -1.46 -29.53
CA LEU A 823 -9.01 -2.86 -29.94
C LEU A 823 -8.06 -3.71 -29.07
N TYR A 824 -6.88 -3.20 -28.77
CA TYR A 824 -5.97 -3.77 -27.78
C TYR A 824 -6.65 -3.97 -26.42
N ASN A 825 -7.33 -2.94 -25.89
CA ASN A 825 -8.01 -3.05 -24.59
C ASN A 825 -9.15 -4.08 -24.64
N GLY A 826 -9.84 -4.18 -25.78
CA GLY A 826 -10.91 -5.16 -26.01
C GLY A 826 -10.43 -6.60 -25.87
N ILE A 827 -9.40 -6.99 -26.62
CA ILE A 827 -8.88 -8.37 -26.61
C ILE A 827 -8.08 -8.70 -25.34
N ASN A 828 -7.43 -7.70 -24.72
CA ASN A 828 -6.69 -7.87 -23.46
C ASN A 828 -7.55 -7.64 -22.20
N SER A 829 -8.88 -7.57 -22.34
CA SER A 829 -9.77 -7.18 -21.25
C SER A 829 -9.62 -8.07 -19.99
N VAL A 830 -9.34 -9.36 -20.13
CA VAL A 830 -9.11 -10.26 -18.99
C VAL A 830 -7.89 -9.80 -18.20
N LYS A 831 -6.72 -9.70 -18.83
CA LYS A 831 -5.46 -9.28 -18.18
C LYS A 831 -5.57 -7.87 -17.59
N ILE A 832 -6.26 -6.96 -18.28
CA ILE A 832 -6.52 -5.59 -17.77
C ILE A 832 -7.39 -5.62 -16.51
N ASN A 833 -8.46 -6.40 -16.50
CA ASN A 833 -9.40 -6.41 -15.38
C ASN A 833 -8.84 -7.00 -14.10
N PHE A 834 -7.94 -7.97 -14.22
CA PHE A 834 -7.20 -8.53 -13.10
C PHE A 834 -5.94 -7.72 -12.73
N GLY A 835 -5.67 -6.61 -13.42
CA GLY A 835 -4.58 -5.70 -13.10
C GLY A 835 -3.19 -6.19 -13.54
N VAL A 836 -3.12 -7.14 -14.47
CA VAL A 836 -1.86 -7.61 -15.09
C VAL A 836 -1.39 -6.62 -16.16
N LEU A 837 -2.32 -6.07 -16.93
CA LEU A 837 -2.07 -5.08 -17.99
C LEU A 837 -2.79 -3.78 -17.68
N ASP A 838 -2.29 -2.70 -18.29
CA ASP A 838 -2.91 -1.39 -18.21
C ASP A 838 -3.86 -1.18 -19.38
N GLU A 839 -4.99 -0.56 -19.10
CA GLU A 839 -5.84 -0.01 -20.15
C GLU A 839 -5.07 1.10 -20.85
N LYS A 840 -4.92 1.01 -22.18
CA LYS A 840 -4.32 2.06 -23.00
C LYS A 840 -5.32 3.21 -23.17
N ASP A 841 -4.83 4.44 -23.14
CA ASP A 841 -5.69 5.63 -23.26
C ASP A 841 -6.42 5.70 -24.62
N PHE A 842 -7.68 6.16 -24.57
CA PHE A 842 -8.46 6.47 -25.77
C PHE A 842 -7.93 7.76 -26.41
N THR A 843 -7.42 7.67 -27.64
CA THR A 843 -6.65 8.76 -28.28
C THR A 843 -7.41 9.52 -29.38
N PHE A 844 -8.71 9.26 -29.63
CA PHE A 844 -9.47 10.00 -30.64
C PHE A 844 -9.97 11.35 -30.11
N SER A 845 -9.25 12.42 -30.45
CA SER A 845 -9.36 13.75 -29.86
C SER A 845 -10.46 14.63 -30.50
N LYS A 846 -10.71 15.81 -29.90
CA LYS A 846 -11.56 16.85 -30.51
C LYS A 846 -10.97 17.37 -31.83
N GLU A 847 -9.65 17.37 -31.96
CA GLU A 847 -8.94 17.81 -33.16
C GLU A 847 -9.12 16.80 -34.30
N ASP A 848 -9.09 15.51 -34.00
CA ASP A 848 -9.41 14.45 -34.97
C ASP A 848 -10.84 14.60 -35.52
N LYS A 849 -11.81 14.96 -34.67
CA LYS A 849 -13.18 15.26 -35.11
C LYS A 849 -13.25 16.50 -36.01
N LYS A 850 -12.36 17.48 -35.81
CA LYS A 850 -12.28 18.68 -36.65
C LYS A 850 -11.72 18.33 -38.03
N ILE A 851 -10.64 17.54 -38.09
CA ILE A 851 -10.07 17.04 -39.35
C ILE A 851 -11.10 16.22 -40.14
N VAL A 852 -11.86 15.34 -39.47
CA VAL A 852 -12.98 14.64 -40.12
C VAL A 852 -13.98 15.62 -40.71
N LYS A 853 -14.33 16.70 -40.00
CA LYS A 853 -15.26 17.72 -40.51
C LYS A 853 -14.68 18.48 -41.72
N GLU A 854 -13.38 18.77 -41.72
CA GLU A 854 -12.67 19.39 -42.84
C GLU A 854 -12.68 18.47 -44.07
N LEU A 855 -12.37 17.18 -43.91
CA LEU A 855 -12.43 16.19 -45.00
C LEU A 855 -13.83 16.05 -45.62
N LEU A 856 -14.89 16.26 -44.83
CA LEU A 856 -16.28 16.23 -45.31
C LEU A 856 -16.72 17.51 -46.02
N THR A 857 -15.93 18.60 -45.94
CA THR A 857 -16.27 19.89 -46.57
C THR A 857 -15.47 20.18 -47.83
N ILE A 858 -14.32 19.52 -48.02
CA ILE A 858 -13.50 19.63 -49.24
C ILE A 858 -14.14 18.89 -50.43
N SER A 859 -15.16 18.07 -50.19
CA SER A 859 -15.84 17.23 -51.19
C SER A 859 -17.21 17.75 -51.65
N ASN A 860 -17.64 18.93 -51.17
CA ASN A 860 -18.75 19.71 -51.72
C ASN A 860 -18.17 20.88 -52.50
#